data_AF-A0A7J5F342-F1
#
_entry.id   AF-A0A7J5F342-F1
#
_cell.length_a   1.000
_cell.length_b   1.000
_cell.length_c   1.000
_cell.angle_alpha   90.00
_cell.angle_beta   90.00
_cell.angle_gamma   90.00
#
_symmetry.space_group_name_H-M   'P 1'
#
loop_
_entity.id
_entity.type
_entity.pdbx_description
1 polymer ?
#
loop_
_entity_poly.entity_id
_entity_poly.type
_entity_poly.pdbx_seq_one_letter_code
_entity_poly.pdbx_strand_id
1 'polypeptide(L)'
;MKVYTALLTFLSLAVTASAASTTTINGLPNQVAVGDTFYVTASGSIAPYSWSSSHPAVVQVTQLDSVKAEIIVLGAAPSVMISATSINAQTDDRFIAARHFSVRIADTSFIVGDTVEVPVYYTDRSVPFEFLAADITLPFDTTLFRFIGVSQAGALTSGMTVLANRVADEIKIGVAATLPVPSAEKQLFLTLRFAAKDTVAAPESRPLHFTQFRVNETEDGVVQDGWLVLNPVPNYPPHFIDTFVSQSMNENGLFTFTFTAADSNGDDVHFLLTLNSAGGAASLDSLTGLFSFSTTYNDAGTYDFEVTASDGNGGFTPHTFTVTVDNVNRSPVFSAMPDTIYIKEGVQLNAPLYATDPDLDPLRYHGSGMPIGMTVDSVTGTVQWTPGFFDAGSFMATFTVKDQYFASAAYTPIVVVIDSNRTPLFTIMPADSVIPEGYAYGSTVQAADPDGDVPRYYLLDAPPGFLLDSLSGAIAFLPTSGDSGTYQIVIKATDGKAYGDTVASYWLTVTNVNLPPQYTLSLPDTMWLVENTPFTFDFEAMDPDGDPVTFYALNLPAGMTFDSVSGVAEWTPTFEQEGEYTPTFKVRDPFGLYDYNDVRFIVLNMNRPPLFASAVNDTTVNEGQMLELTFTGSDPDGDSLTFYLLTPTPNAMISTGGVLQFQPSYVQAGVESLIVMLSDGAGLAFDTVAVTVLNTNNPPVFMVTMPDTAVARFDTLWFPYFATDNEGDHVSYSLLQAPSGASIDSFGVLKWGPPPGAAGDHLFVVQASDSLSSVTDTAVVRVYRLGD
;
A
#
# COMPACT_ATOMS: atom_id res chain seq x y z
N MET A 1 7.52 -25.48 71.17
CA MET A 1 6.77 -25.48 72.46
C MET A 1 7.76 -25.19 73.58
N LYS A 2 7.39 -24.51 74.67
CA LYS A 2 8.24 -24.43 75.88
C LYS A 2 8.07 -25.70 76.72
N VAL A 3 9.13 -26.13 77.39
CA VAL A 3 9.17 -27.32 78.26
C VAL A 3 8.69 -26.98 79.68
N TYR A 4 8.05 -27.95 80.35
CA TYR A 4 7.96 -28.06 81.81
C TYR A 4 7.92 -29.56 82.19
N THR A 5 8.57 -29.93 83.29
CA THR A 5 8.67 -31.31 83.82
C THR A 5 8.73 -31.29 85.35
N ALA A 6 8.29 -32.34 86.05
CA ALA A 6 8.32 -32.43 87.52
C ALA A 6 8.59 -33.86 88.06
N LEU A 7 9.03 -33.93 89.32
CA LEU A 7 9.63 -35.05 90.07
C LEU A 7 8.66 -36.20 90.47
N LEU A 8 9.21 -37.37 90.87
CA LEU A 8 9.16 -37.85 92.28
C LEU A 8 10.22 -38.93 92.61
N THR A 9 10.21 -39.46 93.86
CA THR A 9 11.35 -40.09 94.58
C THR A 9 11.06 -41.45 95.25
N PHE A 10 12.12 -42.11 95.77
CA PHE A 10 12.08 -43.38 96.53
C PHE A 10 11.78 -43.21 98.04
N LEU A 11 11.58 -44.33 98.77
CA LEU A 11 11.22 -44.41 100.19
C LEU A 11 12.14 -45.37 101.00
N SER A 12 12.17 -45.26 102.34
CA SER A 12 12.95 -46.11 103.25
C SER A 12 12.22 -46.41 104.58
N LEU A 13 12.75 -47.35 105.38
CA LEU A 13 12.20 -47.78 106.69
C LEU A 13 13.08 -47.37 107.87
N ALA A 14 12.47 -47.14 109.03
CA ALA A 14 13.14 -46.95 110.31
C ALA A 14 12.29 -47.44 111.50
N VAL A 15 12.97 -47.68 112.63
CA VAL A 15 12.43 -47.96 113.97
C VAL A 15 13.22 -47.10 114.96
N THR A 16 12.56 -46.46 115.92
CA THR A 16 13.18 -45.54 116.89
C THR A 16 12.72 -45.83 118.31
N ALA A 17 13.66 -45.91 119.25
CA ALA A 17 13.37 -45.89 120.69
C ALA A 17 13.29 -44.44 121.19
N SER A 18 12.40 -44.17 122.15
CA SER A 18 12.15 -42.82 122.68
C SER A 18 12.38 -42.77 124.19
N ALA A 19 13.64 -42.70 124.59
CA ALA A 19 14.07 -42.46 125.96
C ALA A 19 15.28 -41.51 125.97
N ALA A 20 15.37 -40.62 126.94
CA ALA A 20 16.46 -39.64 127.04
C ALA A 20 17.71 -40.25 127.69
N SER A 21 18.88 -39.72 127.32
CA SER A 21 20.24 -40.23 127.62
C SER A 21 20.65 -41.49 126.83
N THR A 22 21.96 -41.64 126.64
CA THR A 22 22.59 -42.57 125.69
C THR A 22 22.32 -44.03 126.04
N THR A 23 21.56 -44.72 125.18
CA THR A 23 21.33 -46.17 125.24
C THR A 23 22.05 -46.84 124.09
N THR A 24 23.13 -47.58 124.39
CA THR A 24 23.88 -48.36 123.39
C THR A 24 23.17 -49.67 123.12
N ILE A 25 22.89 -49.98 121.85
CA ILE A 25 22.43 -51.31 121.44
C ILE A 25 23.67 -52.18 121.21
N ASN A 26 23.96 -53.06 122.16
CA ASN A 26 25.09 -53.99 122.05
C ASN A 26 24.69 -55.28 121.32
N GLY A 27 25.38 -55.57 120.22
CA GLY A 27 25.54 -56.93 119.69
C GLY A 27 24.30 -57.60 119.09
N LEU A 28 23.99 -57.28 117.83
CA LEU A 28 23.54 -58.34 116.91
C LEU A 28 24.77 -59.16 116.47
N PRO A 29 24.68 -60.48 116.27
CA PRO A 29 25.76 -61.26 115.68
C PRO A 29 25.98 -60.86 114.21
N ASN A 30 27.21 -60.97 113.72
CA ASN A 30 27.65 -60.46 112.41
C ASN A 30 27.04 -61.16 111.16
N GLN A 31 26.11 -62.09 111.35
CA GLN A 31 25.23 -62.65 110.31
C GLN A 31 23.93 -63.14 110.97
N VAL A 32 22.83 -63.01 110.24
CA VAL A 32 21.48 -63.44 110.67
C VAL A 32 20.99 -64.55 109.74
N ALA A 33 20.63 -65.70 110.29
CA ALA A 33 20.07 -66.82 109.56
C ALA A 33 18.53 -66.75 109.48
N VAL A 34 17.97 -67.47 108.51
CA VAL A 34 16.51 -67.59 108.33
C VAL A 34 15.92 -68.38 109.51
N GLY A 35 15.20 -67.68 110.39
CA GLY A 35 14.55 -68.26 111.58
C GLY A 35 15.13 -67.82 112.92
N ASP A 36 16.20 -67.01 112.93
CA ASP A 36 16.78 -66.51 114.17
C ASP A 36 15.85 -65.51 114.91
N THR A 37 15.90 -65.55 116.24
CA THR A 37 15.22 -64.61 117.14
C THR A 37 16.24 -63.74 117.86
N PHE A 38 16.04 -62.41 117.88
CA PHE A 38 16.95 -61.48 118.54
C PHE A 38 16.25 -60.69 119.65
N TYR A 39 17.00 -60.45 120.72
CA TYR A 39 16.57 -59.72 121.90
C TYR A 39 17.40 -58.44 122.01
N VAL A 40 16.74 -57.28 121.94
CA VAL A 40 17.42 -55.98 122.06
C VAL A 40 17.37 -55.52 123.52
N THR A 41 18.46 -55.71 124.25
CA THR A 41 18.61 -55.21 125.62
C THR A 41 19.09 -53.76 125.63
N ALA A 42 18.21 -52.85 126.06
CA ALA A 42 18.60 -51.49 126.43
C ALA A 42 19.28 -51.49 127.80
N SER A 43 20.55 -51.07 127.88
CA SER A 43 21.28 -50.89 129.14
C SER A 43 21.73 -49.44 129.29
N GLY A 44 21.21 -48.73 130.30
CA GLY A 44 21.58 -47.34 130.58
C GLY A 44 20.90 -46.72 131.80
N SER A 45 19.66 -47.08 132.12
CA SER A 45 18.94 -46.61 133.33
C SER A 45 17.81 -47.55 133.75
N ILE A 46 16.84 -47.08 134.54
CA ILE A 46 15.87 -47.91 135.28
C ILE A 46 14.54 -48.02 134.51
N ALA A 47 13.95 -49.22 134.51
CA ALA A 47 12.67 -49.59 133.90
C ALA A 47 11.44 -48.79 134.43
N PRO A 48 10.31 -48.72 133.69
CA PRO A 48 10.00 -49.40 132.43
C PRO A 48 10.21 -48.54 131.17
N TYR A 49 10.28 -49.20 130.00
CA TYR A 49 10.51 -48.57 128.69
C TYR A 49 9.25 -48.55 127.80
N SER A 50 9.29 -47.80 126.69
CA SER A 50 8.24 -47.84 125.66
C SER A 50 8.83 -47.87 124.24
N TRP A 51 8.13 -48.54 123.32
CA TRP A 51 8.64 -48.93 122.00
C TRP A 51 7.53 -48.85 120.94
N SER A 52 7.90 -48.62 119.68
CA SER A 52 6.99 -48.65 118.53
C SER A 52 7.69 -49.16 117.26
N SER A 53 6.91 -49.59 116.26
CA SER A 53 7.41 -50.03 114.95
C SER A 53 6.56 -49.43 113.84
N SER A 54 7.19 -49.06 112.73
CA SER A 54 6.50 -48.56 111.53
C SER A 54 5.83 -49.69 110.72
N HIS A 55 6.25 -50.95 110.91
CA HIS A 55 5.81 -52.10 110.11
C HIS A 55 5.44 -53.30 111.02
N PRO A 56 4.24 -53.29 111.63
CA PRO A 56 3.84 -54.25 112.67
C PRO A 56 3.61 -55.69 112.18
N ALA A 57 3.65 -55.93 110.86
CA ALA A 57 3.61 -57.28 110.29
C ALA A 57 4.98 -58.01 110.33
N VAL A 58 6.07 -57.30 110.62
CA VAL A 58 7.45 -57.83 110.62
C VAL A 58 8.12 -57.74 112.00
N VAL A 59 7.55 -56.95 112.92
CA VAL A 59 8.03 -56.82 114.31
C VAL A 59 6.84 -56.66 115.26
N GLN A 60 6.78 -57.48 116.31
CA GLN A 60 5.85 -57.31 117.44
C GLN A 60 6.59 -56.93 118.73
N VAL A 61 5.85 -56.44 119.72
CA VAL A 61 6.35 -56.05 121.06
C VAL A 61 5.50 -56.77 122.11
N THR A 62 6.11 -57.62 122.93
CA THR A 62 5.39 -58.58 123.78
C THR A 62 5.59 -58.41 125.29
N GLN A 63 6.54 -57.58 125.75
CA GLN A 63 6.67 -57.21 127.16
C GLN A 63 7.33 -55.84 127.33
N LEU A 64 7.03 -55.13 128.43
CA LEU A 64 7.40 -53.71 128.61
C LEU A 64 8.88 -53.46 128.91
N ASP A 65 9.58 -54.46 129.45
CA ASP A 65 11.00 -54.32 129.88
C ASP A 65 12.00 -54.97 128.91
N SER A 66 11.53 -55.64 127.83
CA SER A 66 12.39 -56.13 126.74
C SER A 66 11.60 -56.38 125.46
N VAL A 67 12.18 -56.01 124.31
CA VAL A 67 11.59 -56.30 122.97
C VAL A 67 12.23 -57.55 122.38
N LYS A 68 11.38 -58.56 122.11
CA LYS A 68 11.67 -59.68 121.22
C LYS A 68 11.35 -59.27 119.79
N ALA A 69 12.34 -59.20 118.91
CA ALA A 69 12.14 -59.02 117.47
C ALA A 69 12.35 -60.35 116.75
N GLU A 70 11.38 -60.73 115.91
CA GLU A 70 11.30 -62.05 115.29
C GLU A 70 11.06 -61.87 113.78
N ILE A 71 12.14 -61.88 112.99
CA ILE A 71 12.12 -61.52 111.58
C ILE A 71 11.88 -62.78 110.74
N ILE A 72 10.64 -62.97 110.30
CA ILE A 72 10.25 -64.12 109.45
C ILE A 72 10.67 -63.83 108.00
N VAL A 73 11.83 -64.37 107.59
CA VAL A 73 12.33 -64.26 106.21
C VAL A 73 11.73 -65.36 105.33
N LEU A 74 10.94 -64.97 104.32
CA LEU A 74 10.38 -65.87 103.30
C LEU A 74 11.10 -65.63 101.97
N GLY A 75 11.94 -66.58 101.55
CA GLY A 75 12.80 -66.47 100.37
C GLY A 75 14.29 -66.35 100.74
N ALA A 76 15.19 -66.82 99.87
CA ALA A 76 16.56 -67.14 100.27
C ALA A 76 17.46 -65.90 100.49
N ALA A 77 17.58 -65.50 101.76
CA ALA A 77 18.69 -64.77 102.41
C ALA A 77 19.04 -63.34 101.95
N PRO A 78 18.54 -62.34 102.71
CA PRO A 78 19.30 -61.10 102.99
C PRO A 78 19.31 -60.68 104.48
N SER A 79 20.37 -60.01 104.95
CA SER A 79 20.47 -59.38 106.29
C SER A 79 21.33 -58.10 106.26
N VAL A 80 20.99 -57.06 107.07
CA VAL A 80 21.42 -55.66 106.86
C VAL A 80 21.56 -54.88 108.22
N MET A 81 22.34 -53.76 108.27
CA MET A 81 22.53 -52.74 109.36
C MET A 81 23.55 -53.08 110.50
N ILE A 82 24.22 -52.18 111.29
CA ILE A 82 24.47 -50.70 111.40
C ILE A 82 25.79 -50.45 112.26
N SER A 83 26.33 -49.22 112.41
CA SER A 83 27.64 -48.86 113.06
C SER A 83 27.53 -47.92 114.33
N ALA A 84 28.53 -47.31 115.04
CA ALA A 84 29.97 -46.98 114.85
C ALA A 84 30.74 -46.54 116.18
N THR A 85 32.02 -46.07 116.09
CA THR A 85 32.83 -45.19 117.03
C THR A 85 33.36 -45.70 118.41
N SER A 86 34.43 -45.17 119.09
CA SER A 86 35.69 -44.40 118.74
C SER A 86 36.61 -44.05 119.98
N ILE A 87 37.88 -43.60 119.76
CA ILE A 87 38.80 -42.73 120.61
C ILE A 87 39.80 -43.33 121.67
N ASN A 88 41.12 -43.04 121.49
CA ASN A 88 42.32 -42.82 122.40
C ASN A 88 42.70 -43.70 123.65
N ALA A 89 43.96 -43.77 124.20
CA ALA A 89 45.37 -43.53 123.74
C ALA A 89 46.48 -43.86 124.82
N GLN A 90 47.76 -44.06 124.39
CA GLN A 90 49.09 -44.10 125.13
C GLN A 90 49.36 -45.22 126.20
N THR A 91 50.58 -45.56 126.72
CA THR A 91 51.98 -45.00 126.77
C THR A 91 53.11 -46.09 126.83
N ASP A 92 54.35 -45.76 126.40
CA ASP A 92 55.73 -46.17 126.86
C ASP A 92 56.17 -47.64 127.15
N ASP A 93 57.46 -48.07 127.06
CA ASP A 93 58.70 -47.60 126.37
C ASP A 93 59.85 -48.68 126.46
N ARG A 94 60.87 -48.55 125.58
CA ARG A 94 62.25 -49.14 125.54
C ARG A 94 62.54 -50.31 124.57
N PHE A 95 63.17 -49.93 123.44
CA PHE A 95 63.94 -50.77 122.49
C PHE A 95 65.28 -51.26 123.10
N ILE A 96 66.26 -51.93 122.45
CA ILE A 96 66.73 -52.13 121.05
C ILE A 96 67.36 -53.57 121.02
N ALA A 97 67.43 -54.39 119.96
CA ALA A 97 67.62 -54.18 118.51
C ALA A 97 66.99 -55.30 117.64
N ALA A 98 67.01 -55.11 116.30
CA ALA A 98 66.33 -55.95 115.29
C ALA A 98 67.29 -56.61 114.27
N ARG A 99 66.73 -57.45 113.37
CA ARG A 99 67.35 -57.94 112.11
C ARG A 99 66.34 -57.80 110.96
N HIS A 100 66.83 -57.64 109.72
CA HIS A 100 66.01 -57.09 108.63
C HIS A 100 65.24 -58.14 107.81
N PHE A 101 64.20 -57.67 107.11
CA PHE A 101 63.43 -58.39 106.09
C PHE A 101 63.21 -57.48 104.86
N SER A 102 62.86 -58.03 103.69
CA SER A 102 62.59 -57.23 102.49
C SER A 102 61.54 -57.83 101.55
N VAL A 103 60.70 -56.95 100.97
CA VAL A 103 59.61 -57.25 100.03
C VAL A 103 59.71 -56.33 98.80
N ARG A 104 59.30 -56.82 97.61
CA ARG A 104 59.30 -56.07 96.33
C ARG A 104 58.00 -56.25 95.54
N ILE A 105 57.61 -55.19 94.82
CA ILE A 105 56.71 -55.23 93.64
C ILE A 105 57.57 -55.14 92.36
N ALA A 106 57.02 -55.52 91.20
CA ALA A 106 57.58 -55.26 89.88
C ALA A 106 56.72 -54.24 89.10
N ASP A 107 57.37 -53.33 88.37
CA ASP A 107 56.67 -52.36 87.51
C ASP A 107 55.87 -53.07 86.41
N THR A 108 54.64 -52.62 86.17
CA THR A 108 53.67 -53.31 85.28
C THR A 108 52.91 -52.31 84.41
N SER A 109 52.50 -52.68 83.19
CA SER A 109 51.76 -51.80 82.27
C SER A 109 50.67 -52.54 81.49
N PHE A 110 49.57 -51.85 81.16
CA PHE A 110 48.40 -52.44 80.48
C PHE A 110 47.49 -51.40 79.78
N ILE A 111 46.36 -51.85 79.23
CA ILE A 111 45.38 -51.06 78.46
C ILE A 111 44.07 -50.93 79.26
N VAL A 112 43.32 -49.85 79.03
CA VAL A 112 41.97 -49.66 79.59
C VAL A 112 41.07 -50.89 79.35
N GLY A 113 40.45 -51.38 80.44
CA GLY A 113 39.48 -52.48 80.44
C GLY A 113 40.00 -53.81 80.97
N ASP A 114 41.31 -54.01 80.98
CA ASP A 114 41.93 -55.30 81.33
C ASP A 114 42.09 -55.56 82.84
N THR A 115 42.42 -56.82 83.17
CA THR A 115 42.77 -57.30 84.51
C THR A 115 44.26 -57.61 84.60
N VAL A 116 44.91 -57.12 85.67
CA VAL A 116 46.36 -57.24 85.91
C VAL A 116 46.65 -58.12 87.11
N GLU A 117 47.67 -58.97 86.97
CA GLU A 117 48.27 -59.75 88.04
C GLU A 117 49.60 -59.13 88.49
N VAL A 118 49.68 -58.67 89.75
CA VAL A 118 50.88 -58.04 90.33
C VAL A 118 51.51 -59.01 91.35
N PRO A 119 52.69 -59.57 91.07
CA PRO A 119 53.35 -60.52 91.97
C PRO A 119 54.11 -59.81 93.11
N VAL A 120 54.03 -60.38 94.32
CA VAL A 120 54.69 -59.92 95.54
C VAL A 120 55.58 -61.05 96.08
N TYR A 121 56.84 -60.73 96.35
CA TYR A 121 57.88 -61.70 96.76
C TYR A 121 58.55 -61.30 98.09
N TYR A 122 58.82 -62.29 98.94
CA TYR A 122 59.73 -62.19 100.08
C TYR A 122 61.08 -62.88 99.80
N THR A 123 62.19 -62.24 100.19
CA THR A 123 63.52 -62.87 100.25
C THR A 123 64.40 -62.29 101.36
N ASP A 124 64.96 -63.14 102.23
CA ASP A 124 66.31 -62.90 102.79
C ASP A 124 67.04 -64.21 103.14
N ARG A 125 68.36 -64.14 103.37
CA ARG A 125 69.27 -65.22 103.72
C ARG A 125 69.99 -64.92 105.03
N SER A 126 69.96 -65.85 106.00
CA SER A 126 71.19 -66.34 106.70
C SER A 126 70.93 -67.17 107.96
N VAL A 127 69.76 -67.07 108.62
CA VAL A 127 69.47 -67.80 109.87
C VAL A 127 68.04 -68.37 109.84
N PRO A 128 67.81 -69.65 110.19
CA PRO A 128 66.47 -70.18 110.38
C PRO A 128 65.75 -69.54 111.57
N PHE A 129 64.48 -69.20 111.37
CA PHE A 129 63.52 -68.82 112.42
C PHE A 129 62.15 -69.39 112.03
N GLU A 130 61.22 -69.47 112.99
CA GLU A 130 59.86 -69.95 112.72
C GLU A 130 58.88 -68.79 112.76
N PHE A 131 57.94 -68.76 111.81
CA PHE A 131 56.80 -67.84 111.88
C PHE A 131 55.47 -68.58 111.75
N LEU A 132 54.46 -67.99 112.40
CA LEU A 132 53.08 -68.48 112.46
C LEU A 132 52.14 -67.57 111.67
N ALA A 133 52.39 -66.25 111.66
CA ALA A 133 51.61 -65.30 110.88
C ALA A 133 52.45 -64.12 110.38
N ALA A 134 51.98 -63.49 109.29
CA ALA A 134 52.48 -62.24 108.75
C ALA A 134 51.33 -61.38 108.21
N ASP A 135 51.40 -60.06 108.41
CA ASP A 135 50.41 -59.09 107.94
C ASP A 135 51.07 -58.07 106.99
N ILE A 136 50.39 -57.75 105.90
CA ILE A 136 50.86 -56.86 104.84
C ILE A 136 49.82 -55.77 104.59
N THR A 137 50.23 -54.50 104.49
CA THR A 137 49.35 -53.37 104.12
C THR A 137 49.87 -52.64 102.87
N LEU A 138 48.97 -52.43 101.90
CA LEU A 138 49.22 -51.99 100.53
C LEU A 138 48.23 -50.89 100.10
N PRO A 139 48.53 -49.59 100.26
CA PRO A 139 47.77 -48.52 99.59
C PRO A 139 47.86 -48.61 98.06
N PHE A 140 46.74 -48.36 97.38
CA PHE A 140 46.66 -48.23 95.92
C PHE A 140 45.61 -47.18 95.50
N ASP A 141 45.80 -46.54 94.35
CA ASP A 141 44.84 -45.56 93.85
C ASP A 141 43.55 -46.23 93.36
N THR A 142 42.44 -45.91 94.04
CA THR A 142 41.12 -46.51 93.78
C THR A 142 40.30 -45.79 92.70
N THR A 143 40.85 -44.71 92.12
CA THR A 143 40.21 -43.96 91.04
C THR A 143 40.36 -44.68 89.70
N LEU A 144 41.59 -45.02 89.32
CA LEU A 144 41.92 -45.75 88.08
C LEU A 144 41.76 -47.27 88.21
N PHE A 145 41.93 -47.83 89.42
CA PHE A 145 42.02 -49.28 89.63
C PHE A 145 41.07 -49.79 90.72
N ARG A 146 40.60 -51.02 90.56
CA ARG A 146 39.89 -51.79 91.58
C ARG A 146 40.64 -53.07 91.87
N PHE A 147 41.16 -53.23 93.07
CA PHE A 147 41.57 -54.53 93.59
C PHE A 147 40.37 -55.49 93.60
N ILE A 148 40.54 -56.69 93.04
CA ILE A 148 39.50 -57.73 92.90
C ILE A 148 39.83 -59.05 93.61
N GLY A 149 41.03 -59.20 94.20
CA GLY A 149 41.38 -60.35 95.03
C GLY A 149 42.89 -60.67 95.06
N VAL A 150 43.29 -61.63 95.88
CA VAL A 150 44.62 -62.27 95.81
C VAL A 150 44.45 -63.70 95.27
N SER A 151 45.36 -64.09 94.39
CA SER A 151 45.53 -65.46 93.91
C SER A 151 46.73 -66.11 94.61
N GLN A 152 46.53 -67.31 95.16
CA GLN A 152 47.57 -68.10 95.84
C GLN A 152 48.09 -69.17 94.87
N ALA A 153 49.13 -68.85 94.12
CA ALA A 153 49.63 -69.67 93.01
C ALA A 153 51.08 -70.13 93.21
N GLY A 154 51.31 -71.16 94.04
CA GLY A 154 52.63 -71.79 94.16
C GLY A 154 52.77 -72.76 95.33
N ALA A 155 53.68 -73.74 95.19
CA ALA A 155 53.93 -74.74 96.24
C ALA A 155 54.47 -74.14 97.55
N LEU A 156 55.08 -72.95 97.49
CA LEU A 156 55.79 -72.32 98.60
C LEU A 156 54.86 -71.79 99.70
N THR A 157 53.61 -71.47 99.40
CA THR A 157 52.58 -71.07 100.40
C THR A 157 51.63 -72.22 100.75
N SER A 158 51.88 -73.44 100.26
CA SER A 158 51.04 -74.61 100.54
C SER A 158 51.05 -74.95 102.05
N GLY A 159 49.87 -74.94 102.66
CA GLY A 159 49.68 -75.07 104.12
C GLY A 159 49.53 -73.75 104.88
N MET A 160 49.55 -72.61 104.19
CA MET A 160 49.21 -71.29 104.75
C MET A 160 47.83 -70.84 104.26
N THR A 161 47.02 -70.30 105.15
CA THR A 161 45.77 -69.60 104.84
C THR A 161 46.09 -68.14 104.56
N VAL A 162 45.79 -67.67 103.36
CA VAL A 162 45.91 -66.25 102.97
C VAL A 162 44.52 -65.61 103.00
N LEU A 163 44.36 -64.53 103.78
CA LEU A 163 43.16 -63.70 103.83
C LEU A 163 43.52 -62.27 103.41
N ALA A 164 43.20 -61.93 102.17
CA ALA A 164 43.29 -60.57 101.66
C ALA A 164 41.92 -59.87 101.74
N ASN A 165 41.86 -58.74 102.43
CA ASN A 165 40.69 -57.88 102.50
C ASN A 165 41.05 -56.45 102.10
N ARG A 166 40.17 -55.76 101.38
CA ARG A 166 40.34 -54.36 101.00
C ARG A 166 39.66 -53.45 102.03
N VAL A 167 40.39 -52.50 102.57
CA VAL A 167 39.91 -51.50 103.52
C VAL A 167 40.19 -50.11 102.94
N ALA A 168 39.15 -49.45 102.42
CA ALA A 168 39.25 -48.18 101.69
C ALA A 168 40.25 -48.23 100.50
N ASP A 169 41.33 -47.48 100.58
CA ASP A 169 42.45 -47.42 99.62
C ASP A 169 43.59 -48.39 99.95
N GLU A 170 43.56 -49.07 101.10
CA GLU A 170 44.52 -50.12 101.45
C GLU A 170 44.00 -51.54 101.16
N ILE A 171 44.90 -52.44 100.77
CA ILE A 171 44.70 -53.89 100.81
C ILE A 171 45.45 -54.39 102.05
N LYS A 172 44.79 -55.17 102.91
CA LYS A 172 45.39 -55.82 104.06
C LYS A 172 45.38 -57.33 103.85
N ILE A 173 46.56 -57.95 103.89
CA ILE A 173 46.75 -59.37 103.61
C ILE A 173 47.34 -60.02 104.85
N GLY A 174 46.51 -60.75 105.59
CA GLY A 174 46.96 -61.63 106.65
C GLY A 174 47.30 -63.00 106.08
N VAL A 175 48.41 -63.58 106.50
CA VAL A 175 48.87 -64.91 106.12
C VAL A 175 49.15 -65.69 107.40
N ALA A 176 48.48 -66.81 107.62
CA ALA A 176 48.64 -67.63 108.81
C ALA A 176 48.93 -69.10 108.46
N ALA A 177 49.90 -69.71 109.13
CA ALA A 177 50.23 -71.12 109.02
C ALA A 177 49.60 -71.93 110.17
N THR A 178 49.14 -73.15 109.89
CA THR A 178 48.46 -73.99 110.89
C THR A 178 49.41 -74.59 111.95
N LEU A 179 50.72 -74.56 111.67
CA LEU A 179 51.82 -74.98 112.54
C LEU A 179 53.02 -74.04 112.27
N PRO A 180 53.99 -73.90 113.19
CA PRO A 180 55.18 -73.09 112.96
C PRO A 180 55.92 -73.52 111.69
N VAL A 181 56.26 -72.57 110.81
CA VAL A 181 56.96 -72.87 109.55
C VAL A 181 58.43 -72.43 109.66
N PRO A 182 59.40 -73.36 109.57
CA PRO A 182 60.81 -73.02 109.49
C PRO A 182 61.12 -72.24 108.22
N SER A 183 61.69 -71.03 108.36
CA SER A 183 62.03 -70.13 107.24
C SER A 183 63.09 -70.68 106.27
N ALA A 184 63.69 -71.83 106.60
CA ALA A 184 64.65 -72.54 105.75
C ALA A 184 64.03 -73.20 104.51
N GLU A 185 62.71 -73.49 104.48
CA GLU A 185 62.09 -74.27 103.39
C GLU A 185 60.92 -73.60 102.64
N LYS A 186 60.37 -72.45 103.09
CA LYS A 186 59.25 -71.78 102.40
C LYS A 186 59.39 -70.25 102.34
N GLN A 187 59.25 -69.69 101.14
CA GLN A 187 59.15 -68.26 100.87
C GLN A 187 57.69 -67.85 100.66
N LEU A 188 57.33 -66.63 101.07
CA LEU A 188 56.00 -66.07 100.77
C LEU A 188 55.95 -65.56 99.31
N PHE A 189 54.97 -66.06 98.56
CA PHE A 189 54.65 -65.61 97.20
C PHE A 189 53.13 -65.40 97.08
N LEU A 190 52.73 -64.22 96.60
CA LEU A 190 51.34 -63.78 96.48
C LEU A 190 51.13 -63.06 95.14
N THR A 191 49.99 -63.24 94.51
CA THR A 191 49.63 -62.51 93.28
C THR A 191 48.39 -61.66 93.53
N LEU A 192 48.54 -60.34 93.53
CA LEU A 192 47.43 -59.39 93.66
C LEU A 192 46.71 -59.24 92.32
N ARG A 193 45.39 -59.13 92.31
CA ARG A 193 44.59 -58.90 91.09
C ARG A 193 43.90 -57.54 91.13
N PHE A 194 44.08 -56.78 90.06
CA PHE A 194 43.43 -55.47 89.85
C PHE A 194 42.70 -55.46 88.50
N ALA A 195 41.62 -54.69 88.39
CA ALA A 195 40.99 -54.35 87.12
C ALA A 195 40.94 -52.82 86.97
N ALA A 196 41.19 -52.30 85.77
CA ALA A 196 41.02 -50.87 85.49
C ALA A 196 39.56 -50.43 85.53
N LYS A 197 39.35 -49.11 85.59
CA LYS A 197 38.06 -48.46 85.34
C LYS A 197 38.20 -47.37 84.29
N ASP A 198 37.44 -47.54 83.21
CA ASP A 198 37.08 -46.53 82.21
C ASP A 198 38.26 -45.81 81.50
N THR A 199 37.92 -44.97 80.52
CA THR A 199 38.87 -44.44 79.52
C THR A 199 39.69 -43.25 80.01
N VAL A 200 41.01 -43.37 79.92
CA VAL A 200 41.96 -42.24 79.97
C VAL A 200 42.22 -41.67 78.56
N ALA A 201 42.51 -40.38 78.46
CA ALA A 201 42.80 -39.71 77.17
C ALA A 201 44.28 -39.77 76.74
N ALA A 202 45.18 -40.16 77.66
CA ALA A 202 46.61 -40.30 77.45
C ALA A 202 47.17 -41.33 78.45
N PRO A 203 48.39 -41.87 78.25
CA PRO A 203 49.00 -42.78 79.22
C PRO A 203 49.18 -42.15 80.61
N GLU A 204 48.72 -42.85 81.65
CA GLU A 204 48.91 -42.46 83.06
C GLU A 204 49.69 -43.51 83.85
N SER A 205 50.46 -43.07 84.85
CA SER A 205 51.27 -43.92 85.73
C SER A 205 51.07 -43.55 87.19
N ARG A 206 50.89 -44.55 88.06
CA ARG A 206 50.69 -44.38 89.51
C ARG A 206 51.51 -45.42 90.30
N PRO A 207 51.97 -45.10 91.52
CA PRO A 207 52.75 -46.03 92.34
C PRO A 207 51.84 -46.99 93.12
N LEU A 208 52.36 -48.19 93.39
CA LEU A 208 51.89 -49.12 94.39
C LEU A 208 52.95 -49.15 95.50
N HIS A 209 52.59 -48.65 96.68
CA HIS A 209 53.46 -48.62 97.86
C HIS A 209 53.02 -49.68 98.88
N PHE A 210 53.94 -50.23 99.69
CA PHE A 210 53.54 -50.86 100.96
C PHE A 210 53.78 -49.89 102.12
N THR A 211 52.79 -49.70 102.99
CA THR A 211 52.95 -48.93 104.24
C THR A 211 53.49 -49.77 105.39
N GLN A 212 53.24 -51.09 105.37
CA GLN A 212 53.62 -51.97 106.49
C GLN A 212 53.75 -53.44 106.07
N PHE A 213 54.73 -54.13 106.63
CA PHE A 213 54.88 -55.60 106.58
C PHE A 213 55.34 -56.08 107.96
N ARG A 214 54.58 -56.96 108.60
CA ARG A 214 54.84 -57.50 109.95
C ARG A 214 54.88 -59.00 109.97
N VAL A 215 55.66 -59.57 110.88
CA VAL A 215 55.76 -61.01 111.13
C VAL A 215 55.66 -61.28 112.63
N ASN A 216 54.89 -62.29 113.04
CA ASN A 216 54.65 -62.67 114.45
C ASN A 216 54.28 -61.47 115.37
N GLU A 217 53.45 -60.55 114.86
CA GLU A 217 52.88 -59.37 115.55
C GLU A 217 53.85 -58.30 116.11
N THR A 218 55.17 -58.53 116.19
CA THR A 218 56.09 -57.64 116.95
C THR A 218 57.25 -56.98 116.19
N GLU A 219 57.52 -57.30 114.92
CA GLU A 219 58.57 -56.63 114.12
C GLU A 219 58.05 -56.11 112.76
N ASP A 220 58.50 -54.91 112.37
CA ASP A 220 58.21 -54.23 111.09
C ASP A 220 59.40 -54.39 110.10
N GLY A 221 59.10 -54.76 108.84
CA GLY A 221 60.10 -54.99 107.78
C GLY A 221 60.39 -53.80 106.86
N VAL A 222 61.40 -53.93 105.99
CA VAL A 222 61.77 -52.90 104.99
C VAL A 222 61.10 -53.20 103.63
N VAL A 223 60.69 -52.15 102.92
CA VAL A 223 59.87 -52.22 101.69
C VAL A 223 60.63 -51.66 100.48
N GLN A 224 60.35 -52.21 99.28
CA GLN A 224 60.59 -51.52 98.01
C GLN A 224 59.32 -51.54 97.13
N ASP A 225 58.91 -50.34 96.72
CA ASP A 225 57.68 -50.05 95.96
C ASP A 225 57.86 -50.24 94.44
N GLY A 226 56.77 -50.16 93.67
CA GLY A 226 56.77 -50.23 92.20
C GLY A 226 55.65 -49.41 91.56
N TRP A 227 55.57 -49.38 90.22
CA TRP A 227 54.65 -48.54 89.45
C TRP A 227 53.72 -49.33 88.52
N LEU A 228 52.55 -48.76 88.24
CA LEU A 228 51.51 -49.31 87.36
C LEU A 228 51.09 -48.27 86.30
N VAL A 229 51.12 -48.65 85.02
CA VAL A 229 50.87 -47.76 83.87
C VAL A 229 49.65 -48.21 83.04
N LEU A 230 48.79 -47.27 82.66
CA LEU A 230 47.52 -47.49 81.93
C LEU A 230 47.51 -46.71 80.60
N ASN A 231 47.11 -47.34 79.49
CA ASN A 231 47.17 -46.76 78.13
C ASN A 231 45.81 -46.72 77.40
N PRO A 232 45.58 -45.71 76.52
CA PRO A 232 44.39 -45.60 75.67
C PRO A 232 44.47 -46.44 74.36
N VAL A 233 43.37 -46.46 73.61
CA VAL A 233 43.24 -47.12 72.29
C VAL A 233 43.60 -46.14 71.15
N PRO A 234 44.30 -46.56 70.07
CA PRO A 234 44.59 -45.69 68.92
C PRO A 234 43.36 -45.43 68.04
N ASN A 235 43.29 -44.24 67.45
CA ASN A 235 42.42 -43.98 66.29
C ASN A 235 43.18 -44.20 64.96
N TYR A 236 42.46 -44.51 63.89
CA TYR A 236 42.97 -44.69 62.54
C TYR A 236 42.19 -43.77 61.57
N PRO A 237 42.79 -43.30 60.46
CA PRO A 237 42.08 -42.54 59.45
C PRO A 237 41.43 -43.46 58.40
N PRO A 238 40.30 -43.06 57.79
CA PRO A 238 39.63 -43.87 56.78
C PRO A 238 40.44 -43.87 55.49
N HIS A 239 40.30 -44.94 54.69
CA HIS A 239 40.98 -45.09 53.40
C HIS A 239 39.97 -45.26 52.27
N PHE A 240 40.24 -44.64 51.12
CA PHE A 240 39.47 -44.89 49.90
C PHE A 240 39.69 -46.32 49.42
N ILE A 241 38.59 -46.97 49.03
CA ILE A 241 38.58 -48.28 48.40
C ILE A 241 38.74 -48.13 46.89
N ASP A 242 38.15 -47.07 46.32
CA ASP A 242 38.16 -46.81 44.88
C ASP A 242 39.42 -46.08 44.40
N THR A 243 40.09 -46.65 43.40
CA THR A 243 41.19 -46.00 42.68
C THR A 243 40.66 -45.12 41.55
N PHE A 244 40.01 -44.00 41.89
CA PHE A 244 39.57 -43.04 40.87
C PHE A 244 40.77 -42.30 40.26
N VAL A 245 40.79 -42.17 38.93
CA VAL A 245 41.86 -41.48 38.17
C VAL A 245 41.24 -40.44 37.24
N SER A 246 42.02 -39.40 36.89
CA SER A 246 41.57 -38.32 36.01
C SER A 246 40.89 -38.79 34.72
N GLN A 247 39.86 -38.06 34.30
CA GLN A 247 39.03 -38.35 33.12
C GLN A 247 39.02 -37.17 32.15
N SER A 248 38.55 -37.40 30.92
CA SER A 248 37.98 -36.32 30.10
C SER A 248 36.52 -36.58 29.77
N MET A 249 35.79 -35.51 29.47
CA MET A 249 34.39 -35.51 29.05
C MET A 249 34.16 -34.37 28.08
N ASN A 250 33.14 -34.46 27.23
CA ASN A 250 32.72 -33.30 26.45
C ASN A 250 31.96 -32.29 27.34
N GLU A 251 31.97 -31.03 26.93
CA GLU A 251 31.11 -29.99 27.50
C GLU A 251 29.60 -30.25 27.28
N ASN A 252 28.75 -29.50 27.98
CA ASN A 252 27.29 -29.75 28.06
C ASN A 252 26.95 -31.20 28.46
N GLY A 253 27.78 -31.78 29.34
CA GLY A 253 27.69 -33.15 29.82
C GLY A 253 27.38 -33.23 31.31
N LEU A 254 27.03 -34.43 31.77
CA LEU A 254 26.95 -34.78 33.18
C LEU A 254 27.87 -35.96 33.46
N PHE A 255 28.87 -35.74 34.32
CA PHE A 255 29.71 -36.78 34.87
C PHE A 255 29.24 -37.13 36.30
N THR A 256 29.24 -38.41 36.63
CA THR A 256 28.94 -38.90 37.99
C THR A 256 29.88 -40.03 38.39
N PHE A 257 30.28 -40.05 39.66
CA PHE A 257 31.09 -41.11 40.26
C PHE A 257 30.72 -41.26 41.73
N THR A 258 30.81 -42.47 42.30
CA THR A 258 30.55 -42.70 43.72
C THR A 258 31.83 -43.12 44.40
N PHE A 259 32.35 -42.28 45.30
CA PHE A 259 33.49 -42.60 46.14
C PHE A 259 33.08 -43.51 47.28
N THR A 260 33.81 -44.61 47.48
CA THR A 260 33.72 -45.45 48.68
C THR A 260 35.03 -45.44 49.45
N ALA A 261 34.89 -45.44 50.77
CA ALA A 261 35.98 -45.45 51.74
C ALA A 261 35.53 -46.22 52.97
N ALA A 262 36.46 -46.75 53.75
CA ALA A 262 36.19 -47.45 54.99
C ALA A 262 37.20 -47.09 56.07
N ASP A 263 36.75 -47.06 57.33
CA ASP A 263 37.68 -47.17 58.45
C ASP A 263 37.95 -48.63 58.84
N SER A 264 39.12 -48.84 59.40
CA SER A 264 39.57 -50.08 60.04
C SER A 264 38.98 -50.31 61.43
N ASN A 265 38.54 -49.26 62.13
CA ASN A 265 37.95 -49.34 63.48
C ASN A 265 36.42 -49.53 63.46
N GLY A 266 35.75 -49.16 62.36
CA GLY A 266 34.29 -49.23 62.20
C GLY A 266 33.53 -47.90 62.32
N ASP A 267 34.22 -46.76 62.38
CA ASP A 267 33.61 -45.41 62.40
C ASP A 267 32.90 -45.07 61.08
N ASP A 268 31.85 -44.23 61.16
CA ASP A 268 31.10 -43.74 60.01
C ASP A 268 31.94 -42.75 59.19
N VAL A 269 32.08 -43.01 57.88
CA VAL A 269 32.89 -42.16 56.98
C VAL A 269 32.03 -41.11 56.27
N HIS A 270 32.44 -39.85 56.39
CA HIS A 270 31.87 -38.72 55.65
C HIS A 270 32.83 -38.20 54.59
N PHE A 271 32.27 -37.69 53.49
CA PHE A 271 33.05 -37.11 52.39
C PHE A 271 32.87 -35.60 52.28
N LEU A 272 33.98 -34.88 52.01
CA LEU A 272 34.03 -33.44 51.79
C LEU A 272 34.64 -33.14 50.42
N LEU A 273 34.03 -32.25 49.64
CA LEU A 273 34.57 -31.77 48.36
C LEU A 273 35.24 -30.41 48.54
N THR A 274 36.50 -30.32 48.14
CA THR A 274 37.25 -29.07 47.99
C THR A 274 37.49 -28.84 46.49
N LEU A 275 37.00 -27.71 45.97
CA LEU A 275 37.29 -27.27 44.61
C LEU A 275 38.56 -26.41 44.60
N ASN A 276 39.58 -26.83 43.85
CA ASN A 276 40.80 -26.05 43.65
C ASN A 276 40.71 -25.09 42.45
N SER A 277 39.75 -25.32 41.54
CA SER A 277 39.44 -24.46 40.38
C SER A 277 37.98 -23.99 40.41
N ALA A 278 37.74 -22.69 40.21
CA ALA A 278 36.42 -22.08 40.31
C ALA A 278 35.64 -22.11 38.98
N GLY A 279 34.89 -23.19 38.71
CA GLY A 279 33.93 -23.28 37.61
C GLY A 279 33.22 -24.63 37.56
N GLY A 280 32.12 -24.71 36.78
CA GLY A 280 31.24 -25.87 36.69
C GLY A 280 30.44 -26.19 37.98
N ALA A 281 29.28 -26.82 37.83
CA ALA A 281 28.40 -27.16 38.96
C ALA A 281 28.76 -28.55 39.52
N ALA A 282 29.88 -28.62 40.26
CA ALA A 282 30.26 -29.80 41.01
C ALA A 282 29.51 -29.88 42.35
N SER A 283 29.10 -31.09 42.73
CA SER A 283 28.55 -31.40 44.05
C SER A 283 28.97 -32.80 44.50
N LEU A 284 28.97 -33.01 45.81
CA LEU A 284 29.27 -34.29 46.45
C LEU A 284 28.27 -34.51 47.58
N ASP A 285 27.60 -35.66 47.59
CA ASP A 285 26.79 -36.10 48.72
C ASP A 285 27.71 -36.68 49.81
N SER A 286 27.72 -36.06 50.99
CA SER A 286 28.68 -36.32 52.06
C SER A 286 28.45 -37.63 52.84
N LEU A 287 27.38 -38.37 52.53
CA LEU A 287 27.03 -39.64 53.18
C LEU A 287 27.12 -40.84 52.23
N THR A 288 26.79 -40.63 50.95
CA THR A 288 26.82 -41.67 49.91
C THR A 288 28.07 -41.62 49.04
N GLY A 289 28.87 -40.54 49.11
CA GLY A 289 30.06 -40.34 48.28
C GLY A 289 29.75 -40.06 46.80
N LEU A 290 28.48 -39.82 46.44
CA LEU A 290 28.08 -39.52 45.07
C LEU A 290 28.56 -38.12 44.66
N PHE A 291 29.62 -38.09 43.87
CA PHE A 291 30.10 -36.93 43.13
C PHE A 291 29.30 -36.76 41.83
N SER A 292 28.92 -35.53 41.53
CA SER A 292 28.35 -35.16 40.23
C SER A 292 28.92 -33.84 39.74
N PHE A 293 29.17 -33.74 38.44
CA PHE A 293 29.72 -32.57 37.78
C PHE A 293 28.98 -32.34 36.46
N SER A 294 28.17 -31.28 36.40
CA SER A 294 27.48 -30.87 35.17
C SER A 294 28.13 -29.64 34.55
N THR A 295 28.43 -29.73 33.26
CA THR A 295 29.05 -28.66 32.46
C THR A 295 28.03 -28.02 31.52
N THR A 296 28.29 -26.78 31.11
CA THR A 296 27.61 -26.06 30.02
C THR A 296 28.54 -25.89 28.83
N TYR A 297 28.05 -25.38 27.69
CA TYR A 297 28.90 -25.00 26.54
C TYR A 297 29.77 -23.74 26.77
N ASN A 298 30.20 -23.50 28.00
CA ASN A 298 31.18 -22.47 28.39
C ASN A 298 32.14 -22.99 29.47
N ASP A 299 32.05 -24.28 29.84
CA ASP A 299 32.86 -24.93 30.88
C ASP A 299 33.95 -25.83 30.27
N ALA A 300 34.43 -25.51 29.07
CA ALA A 300 35.58 -26.18 28.47
C ALA A 300 36.88 -25.74 29.16
N GLY A 301 37.72 -26.70 29.59
CA GLY A 301 38.90 -26.46 30.41
C GLY A 301 39.26 -27.63 31.33
N THR A 302 40.22 -27.44 32.23
CA THR A 302 40.63 -28.47 33.20
C THR A 302 40.20 -28.07 34.61
N TYR A 303 39.58 -29.00 35.32
CA TYR A 303 39.04 -28.80 36.67
C TYR A 303 39.72 -29.74 37.66
N ASP A 304 40.26 -29.18 38.74
CA ASP A 304 41.02 -29.89 39.77
C ASP A 304 40.18 -30.04 41.04
N PHE A 305 39.92 -31.28 41.42
CA PHE A 305 39.07 -31.66 42.55
C PHE A 305 39.86 -32.41 43.62
N GLU A 306 39.53 -32.13 44.88
CA GLU A 306 39.99 -32.88 46.04
C GLU A 306 38.78 -33.38 46.82
N VAL A 307 38.68 -34.68 47.02
CA VAL A 307 37.65 -35.31 47.85
C VAL A 307 38.32 -35.92 49.07
N THR A 308 37.87 -35.54 50.25
CA THR A 308 38.46 -35.96 51.53
C THR A 308 37.46 -36.82 52.29
N ALA A 309 37.84 -38.05 52.58
CA ALA A 309 37.13 -38.94 53.50
C ALA A 309 37.58 -38.64 54.94
N SER A 310 36.65 -38.61 55.90
CA SER A 310 36.94 -38.41 57.33
C SER A 310 35.99 -39.20 58.22
N ASP A 311 36.51 -39.61 59.38
CA ASP A 311 35.82 -40.34 60.46
C ASP A 311 34.98 -39.43 61.38
N GLY A 312 35.08 -38.10 61.24
CA GLY A 312 34.53 -37.12 62.19
C GLY A 312 35.24 -37.05 63.56
N ASN A 313 36.11 -38.02 63.87
CA ASN A 313 36.88 -38.19 65.11
C ASN A 313 38.31 -37.61 65.02
N GLY A 314 38.78 -37.24 63.83
CA GLY A 314 40.03 -36.51 63.58
C GLY A 314 40.94 -37.17 62.53
N GLY A 315 40.62 -38.38 62.08
CA GLY A 315 41.22 -39.03 60.92
C GLY A 315 40.65 -38.50 59.60
N PHE A 316 41.52 -38.27 58.63
CA PHE A 316 41.11 -37.92 57.27
C PHE A 316 42.13 -38.36 56.23
N THR A 317 41.65 -38.65 55.02
CA THR A 317 42.46 -38.96 53.84
C THR A 317 41.93 -38.16 52.65
N PRO A 318 42.75 -37.30 52.01
CA PRO A 318 42.39 -36.63 50.77
C PRO A 318 42.71 -37.50 49.54
N HIS A 319 41.91 -37.37 48.48
CA HIS A 319 42.15 -37.94 47.16
C HIS A 319 41.94 -36.87 46.08
N THR A 320 42.94 -36.64 45.23
CA THR A 320 42.91 -35.61 44.19
C THR A 320 42.76 -36.22 42.80
N PHE A 321 42.00 -35.54 41.94
CA PHE A 321 41.81 -35.92 40.55
C PHE A 321 41.51 -34.70 39.68
N THR A 322 41.65 -34.86 38.37
CA THR A 322 41.35 -33.82 37.39
C THR A 322 40.28 -34.29 36.40
N VAL A 323 39.42 -33.39 35.96
CA VAL A 323 38.48 -33.62 34.85
C VAL A 323 38.78 -32.60 33.76
N THR A 324 39.18 -33.07 32.58
CA THR A 324 39.29 -32.23 31.39
C THR A 324 37.95 -32.20 30.66
N VAL A 325 37.45 -31.01 30.36
CA VAL A 325 36.23 -30.79 29.61
C VAL A 325 36.61 -30.32 28.21
N ASP A 326 36.39 -31.19 27.24
CA ASP A 326 36.71 -31.00 25.83
C ASP A 326 35.61 -30.15 25.14
N ASN A 327 36.03 -29.09 24.43
CA ASN A 327 35.14 -28.16 23.71
C ASN A 327 34.50 -28.85 22.49
N VAL A 328 33.21 -28.63 22.23
CA VAL A 328 32.45 -29.27 21.14
C VAL A 328 31.98 -28.19 20.15
N ASN A 329 32.80 -27.97 19.11
CA ASN A 329 32.56 -26.97 18.07
C ASN A 329 31.09 -26.93 17.58
N ARG A 330 30.40 -25.85 17.90
CA ARG A 330 29.06 -25.53 17.43
C ARG A 330 29.17 -24.86 16.05
N SER A 331 28.12 -24.94 15.25
CA SER A 331 28.12 -24.23 13.96
C SER A 331 27.86 -22.74 14.16
N PRO A 332 28.49 -21.86 13.36
CA PRO A 332 28.18 -20.44 13.36
C PRO A 332 26.73 -20.19 12.96
N VAL A 333 26.14 -19.11 13.47
CA VAL A 333 24.75 -18.72 13.18
C VAL A 333 24.67 -17.34 12.56
N PHE A 334 23.83 -17.18 11.53
CA PHE A 334 23.44 -15.86 11.05
C PHE A 334 22.46 -15.20 12.02
N SER A 335 22.62 -13.88 12.21
CA SER A 335 21.61 -13.03 12.86
C SER A 335 20.35 -12.94 11.99
N ALA A 336 19.27 -12.36 12.55
CA ALA A 336 18.07 -12.08 11.77
C ALA A 336 18.38 -11.14 10.58
N MET A 337 18.15 -11.62 9.36
CA MET A 337 18.49 -10.98 8.08
C MET A 337 17.27 -11.05 7.13
N PRO A 338 17.13 -10.14 6.15
CA PRO A 338 15.92 -10.04 5.34
C PRO A 338 15.87 -11.06 4.18
N ASP A 339 14.85 -11.91 4.16
CA ASP A 339 14.61 -12.91 3.09
C ASP A 339 14.55 -12.33 1.67
N THR A 340 14.33 -11.02 1.53
CA THR A 340 14.40 -10.31 0.25
C THR A 340 15.17 -9.00 0.37
N ILE A 341 16.15 -8.81 -0.51
CA ILE A 341 16.94 -7.58 -0.65
C ILE A 341 16.48 -6.87 -1.92
N TYR A 342 15.94 -5.66 -1.77
CA TYR A 342 15.54 -4.81 -2.90
C TYR A 342 16.62 -3.78 -3.20
N ILE A 343 16.99 -3.65 -4.48
CA ILE A 343 17.91 -2.62 -4.97
C ILE A 343 17.45 -2.11 -6.34
N LYS A 344 17.90 -0.93 -6.75
CA LYS A 344 17.75 -0.43 -8.12
C LYS A 344 19.01 -0.68 -8.93
N GLU A 345 18.87 -0.92 -10.22
CA GLU A 345 19.98 -0.84 -11.17
C GLU A 345 20.76 0.49 -11.07
N GLY A 346 22.05 0.44 -11.39
CA GLY A 346 22.98 1.57 -11.23
C GLY A 346 23.34 1.94 -9.78
N VAL A 347 22.60 1.46 -8.78
CA VAL A 347 22.88 1.71 -7.36
C VAL A 347 23.79 0.62 -6.79
N GLN A 348 24.79 1.03 -5.99
CA GLN A 348 25.70 0.08 -5.34
C GLN A 348 25.07 -0.53 -4.08
N LEU A 349 24.95 -1.87 -4.06
CA LEU A 349 24.76 -2.67 -2.85
C LEU A 349 26.05 -2.67 -2.04
N ASN A 350 25.94 -2.38 -0.75
CA ASN A 350 27.01 -2.59 0.22
C ASN A 350 26.38 -3.08 1.53
N ALA A 351 26.15 -4.38 1.63
CA ALA A 351 25.36 -5.01 2.69
C ALA A 351 26.24 -5.97 3.53
N PRO A 352 26.46 -5.70 4.83
CA PRO A 352 27.18 -6.64 5.70
C PRO A 352 26.31 -7.87 6.02
N LEU A 353 26.91 -9.06 5.95
CA LEU A 353 26.37 -10.26 6.56
C LEU A 353 26.73 -10.28 8.04
N TYR A 354 25.73 -10.47 8.90
CA TYR A 354 25.93 -10.62 10.35
C TYR A 354 25.81 -12.09 10.75
N ALA A 355 26.94 -12.70 11.09
CA ALA A 355 26.99 -14.00 11.75
C ALA A 355 27.87 -13.94 13.01
N THR A 356 27.59 -14.84 13.94
CA THR A 356 28.32 -15.01 15.20
C THR A 356 28.59 -16.48 15.43
N ASP A 357 29.78 -16.80 15.91
CA ASP A 357 30.08 -18.15 16.38
C ASP A 357 29.78 -18.29 17.87
N PRO A 358 29.07 -19.34 18.33
CA PRO A 358 28.87 -19.62 19.76
C PRO A 358 30.18 -19.90 20.54
N ASP A 359 31.19 -20.47 19.88
CA ASP A 359 32.53 -20.76 20.42
C ASP A 359 33.52 -19.60 20.22
N LEU A 360 33.04 -18.48 19.64
CA LEU A 360 33.82 -17.29 19.25
C LEU A 360 34.91 -17.55 18.18
N ASP A 361 34.76 -18.63 17.42
CA ASP A 361 35.72 -19.05 16.39
C ASP A 361 35.83 -18.07 15.19
N PRO A 362 37.01 -17.98 14.53
CA PRO A 362 37.22 -17.05 13.42
C PRO A 362 36.40 -17.41 12.16
N LEU A 363 35.45 -16.54 11.83
CA LEU A 363 34.52 -16.76 10.70
C LEU A 363 35.13 -16.50 9.32
N ARG A 364 34.68 -17.30 8.34
CA ARG A 364 34.95 -17.13 6.90
C ARG A 364 33.67 -17.14 6.09
N TYR A 365 33.49 -16.12 5.25
CA TYR A 365 32.33 -15.98 4.38
C TYR A 365 32.63 -16.43 2.95
N HIS A 366 31.64 -17.05 2.31
CA HIS A 366 31.66 -17.47 0.91
C HIS A 366 30.29 -17.23 0.26
N GLY A 367 30.26 -16.92 -1.03
CA GLY A 367 29.03 -16.70 -1.79
C GLY A 367 28.98 -17.56 -3.04
N SER A 368 27.81 -18.16 -3.30
CA SER A 368 27.55 -19.05 -4.43
C SER A 368 26.17 -18.75 -5.04
N GLY A 369 25.98 -19.05 -6.34
CA GLY A 369 24.78 -18.68 -7.08
C GLY A 369 24.57 -17.16 -7.29
N MET A 370 25.54 -16.33 -6.87
CA MET A 370 25.45 -14.88 -6.91
C MET A 370 25.35 -14.35 -8.37
N PRO A 371 24.66 -13.21 -8.60
CA PRO A 371 24.69 -12.48 -9.87
C PRO A 371 26.11 -12.11 -10.33
N ILE A 372 26.26 -11.86 -11.63
CA ILE A 372 27.55 -11.45 -12.21
C ILE A 372 27.99 -10.11 -11.61
N GLY A 373 29.25 -10.05 -11.17
CA GLY A 373 29.83 -8.87 -10.53
C GLY A 373 29.47 -8.71 -9.03
N MET A 374 28.62 -9.55 -8.45
CA MET A 374 28.41 -9.57 -7.00
C MET A 374 29.58 -10.29 -6.32
N THR A 375 30.09 -9.70 -5.23
CA THR A 375 31.17 -10.25 -4.41
C THR A 375 30.76 -10.26 -2.94
N VAL A 376 31.44 -11.08 -2.14
CA VAL A 376 31.38 -11.05 -0.67
C VAL A 376 32.79 -11.11 -0.12
N ASP A 377 33.13 -10.20 0.79
CA ASP A 377 34.43 -10.23 1.47
C ASP A 377 34.50 -11.39 2.46
N SER A 378 35.55 -12.21 2.33
CA SER A 378 35.70 -13.46 3.09
C SER A 378 35.99 -13.29 4.59
N VAL A 379 36.19 -12.06 5.07
CA VAL A 379 36.57 -11.74 6.46
C VAL A 379 35.48 -10.90 7.14
N THR A 380 35.00 -9.86 6.48
CA THR A 380 33.99 -8.93 7.02
C THR A 380 32.55 -9.32 6.68
N GLY A 381 32.35 -10.28 5.76
CA GLY A 381 31.03 -10.65 5.26
C GLY A 381 30.36 -9.55 4.44
N THR A 382 31.08 -8.51 4.01
CA THR A 382 30.48 -7.40 3.24
C THR A 382 30.18 -7.85 1.81
N VAL A 383 28.89 -7.89 1.46
CA VAL A 383 28.41 -8.13 0.08
C VAL A 383 28.43 -6.82 -0.69
N GLN A 384 29.05 -6.82 -1.86
CA GLN A 384 29.10 -5.67 -2.77
C GLN A 384 28.65 -6.06 -4.18
N TRP A 385 27.83 -5.21 -4.80
CA TRP A 385 27.36 -5.38 -6.17
C TRP A 385 26.85 -4.04 -6.72
N THR A 386 26.95 -3.82 -8.03
CA THR A 386 26.22 -2.74 -8.71
C THR A 386 25.54 -3.36 -9.92
N PRO A 387 24.23 -3.72 -9.85
CA PRO A 387 23.49 -4.22 -11.00
C PRO A 387 23.49 -3.22 -12.15
N GLY A 388 23.70 -3.70 -13.38
CA GLY A 388 23.54 -2.92 -14.60
C GLY A 388 22.11 -2.95 -15.12
N PHE A 389 21.84 -2.16 -16.16
CA PHE A 389 20.52 -1.99 -16.80
C PHE A 389 20.00 -3.23 -17.57
N PHE A 390 20.63 -4.39 -17.40
CA PHE A 390 20.17 -5.67 -17.93
C PHE A 390 20.05 -6.74 -16.83
N ASP A 391 20.30 -6.37 -15.57
CA ASP A 391 20.18 -7.23 -14.40
C ASP A 391 18.81 -7.07 -13.70
N ALA A 392 17.83 -6.38 -14.30
CA ALA A 392 16.49 -6.26 -13.75
C ALA A 392 15.80 -7.64 -13.59
N GLY A 393 15.29 -7.95 -12.40
CA GLY A 393 14.72 -9.26 -12.10
C GLY A 393 14.96 -9.76 -10.68
N SER A 394 14.83 -11.07 -10.47
CA SER A 394 14.98 -11.72 -9.16
C SER A 394 15.99 -12.87 -9.21
N PHE A 395 16.95 -12.85 -8.28
CA PHE A 395 18.07 -13.80 -8.20
C PHE A 395 18.10 -14.46 -6.82
N MET A 396 18.65 -15.67 -6.73
CA MET A 396 18.91 -16.34 -5.45
C MET A 396 20.41 -16.40 -5.20
N ALA A 397 20.90 -15.62 -4.24
CA ALA A 397 22.28 -15.71 -3.76
C ALA A 397 22.33 -16.63 -2.53
N THR A 398 23.32 -17.52 -2.47
CA THR A 398 23.57 -18.38 -1.29
C THR A 398 24.87 -17.99 -0.62
N PHE A 399 24.76 -17.38 0.56
CA PHE A 399 25.89 -17.02 1.40
C PHE A 399 26.09 -18.10 2.46
N THR A 400 27.32 -18.62 2.55
CA THR A 400 27.73 -19.60 3.55
C THR A 400 28.77 -18.96 4.46
N VAL A 401 28.59 -19.09 5.77
CA VAL A 401 29.60 -18.74 6.77
C VAL A 401 30.14 -20.03 7.40
N LYS A 402 31.45 -20.08 7.64
CA LYS A 402 32.15 -21.21 8.25
C LYS A 402 33.02 -20.77 9.41
N ASP A 403 33.15 -21.64 10.41
CA ASP A 403 34.20 -21.59 11.44
C ASP A 403 35.54 -22.10 10.88
N GLN A 404 36.57 -22.18 11.74
CA GLN A 404 37.89 -22.72 11.37
C GLN A 404 37.97 -24.27 11.35
N TYR A 405 36.93 -24.95 11.82
CA TYR A 405 36.78 -26.42 11.88
C TYR A 405 35.85 -26.99 10.78
N PHE A 406 35.40 -26.12 9.87
CA PHE A 406 34.53 -26.34 8.70
C PHE A 406 33.02 -26.54 8.94
N ALA A 407 32.51 -26.41 10.16
CA ALA A 407 31.06 -26.36 10.36
C ALA A 407 30.51 -25.00 9.87
N SER A 408 29.21 -24.93 9.59
CA SER A 408 28.69 -23.86 8.73
C SER A 408 27.19 -23.64 8.76
N ALA A 409 26.77 -22.39 8.63
CA ALA A 409 25.39 -22.00 8.29
C ALA A 409 25.31 -21.39 6.88
N ALA A 410 24.10 -21.42 6.31
CA ALA A 410 23.78 -20.82 5.02
C ALA A 410 22.59 -19.85 5.13
N TYR A 411 22.60 -18.82 4.30
CA TYR A 411 21.58 -17.77 4.20
C TYR A 411 21.32 -17.48 2.71
N THR A 412 20.04 -17.54 2.31
CA THR A 412 19.64 -17.60 0.89
C THR A 412 18.59 -16.54 0.52
N PRO A 413 18.92 -15.24 0.57
CA PRO A 413 17.97 -14.18 0.21
C PRO A 413 17.64 -14.17 -1.28
N ILE A 414 16.43 -13.73 -1.59
CA ILE A 414 16.06 -13.30 -2.94
C ILE A 414 16.57 -11.87 -3.12
N VAL A 415 17.40 -11.62 -4.13
CA VAL A 415 17.83 -10.28 -4.51
C VAL A 415 16.97 -9.82 -5.67
N VAL A 416 16.21 -8.74 -5.47
CA VAL A 416 15.31 -8.15 -6.48
C VAL A 416 15.92 -6.84 -6.97
N VAL A 417 16.29 -6.81 -8.24
CA VAL A 417 16.70 -5.59 -8.95
C VAL A 417 15.46 -4.96 -9.57
N ILE A 418 15.21 -3.71 -9.17
CA ILE A 418 14.10 -2.89 -9.63
C ILE A 418 14.57 -2.06 -10.83
N ASP A 419 13.93 -2.36 -11.97
CA ASP A 419 13.93 -1.58 -13.22
C ASP A 419 13.79 -0.06 -12.94
N SER A 420 14.62 0.76 -13.58
CA SER A 420 14.71 2.21 -13.34
C SER A 420 14.74 3.02 -14.63
N ASN A 421 13.85 2.63 -15.55
CA ASN A 421 13.35 3.31 -16.74
C ASN A 421 14.18 4.49 -17.29
N ARG A 422 14.86 4.22 -18.38
CA ARG A 422 15.59 5.17 -19.23
C ARG A 422 14.63 5.73 -20.29
N THR A 423 14.98 6.86 -20.90
CA THR A 423 14.13 7.45 -21.95
C THR A 423 14.42 6.86 -23.33
N PRO A 424 13.43 6.79 -24.24
CA PRO A 424 13.67 6.41 -25.63
C PRO A 424 14.65 7.37 -26.31
N LEU A 425 15.56 6.84 -27.14
CA LEU A 425 16.49 7.66 -27.93
C LEU A 425 16.09 7.62 -29.41
N PHE A 426 15.93 8.80 -30.04
CA PHE A 426 15.75 8.87 -31.49
C PHE A 426 16.97 8.31 -32.23
N THR A 427 16.73 7.29 -33.06
CA THR A 427 17.72 6.62 -33.91
C THR A 427 17.62 7.07 -35.37
N ILE A 428 16.43 7.51 -35.80
CA ILE A 428 16.20 8.18 -37.09
C ILE A 428 15.36 9.44 -36.84
N MET A 429 15.86 10.57 -37.34
CA MET A 429 15.13 11.83 -37.46
C MET A 429 15.23 12.33 -38.91
N PRO A 430 14.19 13.00 -39.44
CA PRO A 430 14.30 13.76 -40.67
C PRO A 430 15.38 14.84 -40.57
N ALA A 431 16.03 15.15 -41.70
CA ALA A 431 16.91 16.31 -41.81
C ALA A 431 16.11 17.56 -42.24
N ASP A 432 16.67 18.75 -41.96
CA ASP A 432 16.10 20.02 -42.41
C ASP A 432 15.83 19.99 -43.92
N SER A 433 14.60 20.31 -44.30
CA SER A 433 14.04 20.02 -45.64
C SER A 433 13.38 21.27 -46.24
N VAL A 434 13.46 21.39 -47.57
CA VAL A 434 12.77 22.44 -48.34
C VAL A 434 11.90 21.77 -49.39
N ILE A 435 10.61 22.14 -49.46
CA ILE A 435 9.65 21.64 -50.44
C ILE A 435 8.86 22.79 -51.09
N PRO A 436 8.51 22.71 -52.37
CA PRO A 436 7.41 23.50 -52.93
C PRO A 436 6.06 23.05 -52.35
N GLU A 437 5.11 23.97 -52.24
CA GLU A 437 3.72 23.63 -51.91
C GLU A 437 3.02 22.83 -53.03
N GLY A 438 1.95 22.10 -52.70
CA GLY A 438 1.30 21.15 -53.59
C GLY A 438 2.06 19.82 -53.78
N TYR A 439 3.31 19.72 -53.30
CA TYR A 439 4.09 18.48 -53.34
C TYR A 439 4.04 17.76 -52.00
N ALA A 440 3.71 16.46 -52.02
CA ALA A 440 3.62 15.64 -50.82
C ALA A 440 4.99 15.41 -50.17
N TYR A 441 5.10 15.74 -48.88
CA TYR A 441 6.22 15.42 -48.03
C TYR A 441 5.95 14.12 -47.28
N GLY A 442 6.87 13.16 -47.40
CA GLY A 442 6.81 11.88 -46.69
C GLY A 442 8.16 11.58 -46.04
N SER A 443 8.14 11.14 -44.78
CA SER A 443 9.36 10.86 -44.01
C SER A 443 9.07 9.86 -42.88
N THR A 444 10.07 9.57 -42.03
CA THR A 444 9.92 8.70 -40.85
C THR A 444 10.79 9.18 -39.69
N VAL A 445 10.26 9.14 -38.48
CA VAL A 445 11.07 9.06 -37.25
C VAL A 445 11.20 7.61 -36.78
N GLN A 446 12.29 7.29 -36.11
CA GLN A 446 12.41 6.09 -35.28
C GLN A 446 13.13 6.44 -33.97
N ALA A 447 12.67 5.82 -32.89
CA ALA A 447 13.37 5.76 -31.62
C ALA A 447 13.54 4.29 -31.21
N ALA A 448 14.55 4.04 -30.38
CA ALA A 448 14.73 2.77 -29.69
C ALA A 448 14.77 3.06 -28.18
N ASP A 449 14.04 2.25 -27.41
CA ASP A 449 14.14 2.33 -25.97
C ASP A 449 15.29 1.45 -25.44
N PRO A 450 16.17 1.95 -24.54
CA PRO A 450 17.25 1.16 -23.97
C PRO A 450 16.81 -0.04 -23.10
N ASP A 451 15.61 0.01 -22.50
CA ASP A 451 15.01 -1.04 -21.66
C ASP A 451 14.13 -2.01 -22.50
N GLY A 452 13.86 -1.66 -23.76
CA GLY A 452 13.16 -2.50 -24.72
C GLY A 452 11.65 -2.26 -24.82
N ASP A 453 11.13 -1.22 -24.16
CA ASP A 453 9.77 -0.72 -24.40
C ASP A 453 9.58 -0.25 -25.85
N VAL A 454 8.32 -0.23 -26.31
CA VAL A 454 7.98 0.17 -27.68
C VAL A 454 7.65 1.68 -27.69
N PRO A 455 8.50 2.54 -28.29
CA PRO A 455 8.27 3.99 -28.24
C PRO A 455 7.02 4.38 -29.03
N ARG A 456 6.31 5.39 -28.52
CA ARG A 456 5.21 6.06 -29.20
C ARG A 456 5.57 7.49 -29.55
N TYR A 457 5.12 7.93 -30.72
CA TYR A 457 5.45 9.25 -31.26
C TYR A 457 4.27 10.21 -31.10
N TYR A 458 4.58 11.44 -30.70
CA TYR A 458 3.63 12.53 -30.50
C TYR A 458 4.16 13.80 -31.16
N LEU A 459 3.31 14.45 -31.94
CA LEU A 459 3.60 15.75 -32.55
C LEU A 459 3.33 16.84 -31.50
N LEU A 460 4.31 17.71 -31.24
CA LEU A 460 4.20 18.81 -30.29
C LEU A 460 4.05 20.18 -30.98
N ASP A 461 4.70 20.35 -32.13
CA ASP A 461 4.59 21.54 -32.98
C ASP A 461 4.79 21.16 -34.46
N ALA A 462 4.00 21.74 -35.36
CA ALA A 462 3.92 21.43 -36.79
C ALA A 462 2.91 22.35 -37.53
N PRO A 463 2.99 22.48 -38.87
CA PRO A 463 1.92 23.14 -39.64
C PRO A 463 0.60 22.36 -39.59
N PRO A 464 -0.55 23.01 -39.88
CA PRO A 464 -1.83 22.34 -40.06
C PRO A 464 -1.75 21.21 -41.09
N GLY A 465 -2.54 20.14 -40.89
CA GLY A 465 -2.58 19.01 -41.82
C GLY A 465 -1.33 18.10 -41.82
N PHE A 466 -0.30 18.39 -41.02
CA PHE A 466 0.85 17.51 -40.82
C PHE A 466 0.45 16.27 -40.01
N LEU A 467 0.79 15.08 -40.50
CA LEU A 467 0.44 13.79 -39.91
C LEU A 467 1.69 13.04 -39.43
N LEU A 468 1.57 12.42 -38.26
CA LEU A 468 2.57 11.54 -37.67
C LEU A 468 1.86 10.30 -37.10
N ASP A 469 2.20 9.11 -37.60
CA ASP A 469 1.67 7.86 -37.05
C ASP A 469 2.39 7.51 -35.73
N SER A 470 1.59 7.40 -34.67
CA SER A 470 2.08 7.25 -33.29
C SER A 470 2.83 5.95 -32.99
N LEU A 471 2.83 4.95 -33.89
CA LEU A 471 3.41 3.62 -33.65
C LEU A 471 4.55 3.29 -34.64
N SER A 472 4.38 3.61 -35.92
CA SER A 472 5.39 3.39 -36.97
C SER A 472 6.34 4.56 -37.17
N GLY A 473 6.00 5.75 -36.65
CA GLY A 473 6.77 6.97 -36.85
C GLY A 473 6.68 7.55 -38.26
N ALA A 474 5.78 7.04 -39.11
CA ALA A 474 5.57 7.54 -40.46
C ALA A 474 5.01 8.97 -40.46
N ILE A 475 5.61 9.84 -41.27
CA ILE A 475 5.25 11.24 -41.43
C ILE A 475 4.67 11.46 -42.82
N ALA A 476 3.56 12.20 -42.91
CA ALA A 476 2.96 12.63 -44.17
C ALA A 476 2.41 14.06 -44.04
N PHE A 477 2.65 14.89 -45.05
CA PHE A 477 2.13 16.26 -45.13
C PHE A 477 1.94 16.65 -46.60
N LEU A 478 0.89 17.40 -46.90
CA LEU A 478 0.60 17.93 -48.24
C LEU A 478 0.25 19.41 -48.12
N PRO A 479 1.24 20.32 -48.22
CA PRO A 479 1.01 21.76 -48.15
C PRO A 479 0.13 22.27 -49.30
N THR A 480 -0.68 23.27 -49.01
CA THR A 480 -1.47 24.09 -49.94
C THR A 480 -0.85 25.50 -50.08
N SER A 481 -1.39 26.37 -50.94
CA SER A 481 -0.85 27.74 -51.12
C SER A 481 -0.96 28.64 -49.87
N GLY A 482 -1.78 28.26 -48.89
CA GLY A 482 -1.82 28.92 -47.57
C GLY A 482 -0.74 28.45 -46.59
N ASP A 483 0.05 27.42 -46.95
CA ASP A 483 1.02 26.76 -46.07
C ASP A 483 2.49 27.14 -46.39
N SER A 484 2.73 28.21 -47.18
CA SER A 484 4.09 28.69 -47.45
C SER A 484 4.70 29.35 -46.19
N GLY A 485 5.94 28.96 -45.86
CA GLY A 485 6.53 29.32 -44.57
C GLY A 485 7.73 28.48 -44.16
N THR A 486 8.14 28.58 -42.90
CA THR A 486 9.19 27.74 -42.31
C THR A 486 8.79 27.34 -40.90
N TYR A 487 8.66 26.04 -40.68
CA TYR A 487 8.08 25.45 -39.48
C TYR A 487 9.14 24.63 -38.73
N GLN A 488 9.16 24.75 -37.41
CA GLN A 488 9.93 23.83 -36.57
C GLN A 488 9.04 22.63 -36.25
N ILE A 489 9.34 21.47 -36.83
CA ILE A 489 8.61 20.24 -36.54
C ILE A 489 9.18 19.66 -35.25
N VAL A 490 8.40 19.66 -34.16
CA VAL A 490 8.82 19.19 -32.84
C VAL A 490 8.11 17.87 -32.53
N ILE A 491 8.90 16.82 -32.31
CA ILE A 491 8.40 15.45 -32.11
C ILE A 491 8.91 14.91 -30.76
N LYS A 492 7.98 14.34 -29.99
CA LYS A 492 8.23 13.59 -28.76
C LYS A 492 8.18 12.08 -29.04
N ALA A 493 9.16 11.35 -28.52
CA ALA A 493 9.09 9.90 -28.30
C ALA A 493 8.85 9.62 -26.81
N THR A 494 8.06 8.60 -26.49
CA THR A 494 7.78 8.18 -25.11
C THR A 494 7.54 6.68 -24.99
N ASP A 495 8.00 6.09 -23.91
CA ASP A 495 7.71 4.70 -23.50
C ASP A 495 6.30 4.55 -22.88
N GLY A 496 5.68 5.66 -22.45
CA GLY A 496 4.40 5.67 -21.73
C GLY A 496 4.52 5.49 -20.20
N LYS A 497 5.74 5.41 -19.66
CA LYS A 497 6.08 5.37 -18.24
C LYS A 497 6.45 6.77 -17.73
N ALA A 498 6.68 6.91 -16.42
CA ALA A 498 6.97 8.20 -15.81
C ALA A 498 8.43 8.63 -16.06
N TYR A 499 8.62 9.89 -16.45
CA TYR A 499 9.92 10.49 -16.84
C TYR A 499 10.55 9.94 -18.14
N GLY A 500 9.82 9.10 -18.88
CA GLY A 500 10.24 8.41 -20.11
C GLY A 500 10.11 9.20 -21.42
N ASP A 501 10.41 10.51 -21.41
CA ASP A 501 10.15 11.39 -22.55
C ASP A 501 11.45 11.95 -23.18
N THR A 502 11.58 11.82 -24.50
CA THR A 502 12.62 12.50 -25.30
C THR A 502 11.98 13.34 -26.39
N VAL A 503 12.49 14.56 -26.61
CA VAL A 503 12.00 15.51 -27.64
C VAL A 503 13.12 15.86 -28.60
N ALA A 504 12.83 15.88 -29.90
CA ALA A 504 13.72 16.32 -30.96
C ALA A 504 12.96 17.20 -31.97
N SER A 505 13.70 17.97 -32.78
CA SER A 505 13.08 18.82 -33.81
C SER A 505 13.96 19.01 -35.04
N TYR A 506 13.33 19.30 -36.17
CA TYR A 506 13.97 19.70 -37.43
C TYR A 506 13.15 20.78 -38.13
N TRP A 507 13.70 21.43 -39.15
CA TRP A 507 13.04 22.49 -39.90
C TRP A 507 12.42 21.97 -41.22
N LEU A 508 11.20 22.42 -41.51
CA LEU A 508 10.57 22.24 -42.81
C LEU A 508 10.20 23.61 -43.41
N THR A 509 10.84 23.98 -44.50
CA THR A 509 10.48 25.16 -45.29
C THR A 509 9.57 24.75 -46.44
N VAL A 510 8.39 25.36 -46.51
CA VAL A 510 7.48 25.28 -47.66
C VAL A 510 7.68 26.56 -48.48
N THR A 511 8.03 26.44 -49.75
CA THR A 511 8.20 27.58 -50.66
C THR A 511 6.97 27.77 -51.53
N ASN A 512 6.50 29.01 -51.60
CA ASN A 512 5.39 29.45 -52.44
C ASN A 512 5.62 29.08 -53.93
N VAL A 513 4.57 28.66 -54.62
CA VAL A 513 4.57 28.24 -56.04
C VAL A 513 3.46 29.02 -56.76
N ASN A 514 3.81 30.25 -57.13
CA ASN A 514 2.98 31.24 -57.82
C ASN A 514 1.79 30.63 -58.60
N LEU A 515 0.60 30.79 -58.05
CA LEU A 515 -0.65 30.40 -58.71
C LEU A 515 -1.17 31.54 -59.61
N PRO A 516 -2.07 31.26 -60.57
CA PRO A 516 -2.78 32.31 -61.29
C PRO A 516 -3.90 32.91 -60.41
N PRO A 517 -4.20 34.21 -60.54
CA PRO A 517 -5.36 34.82 -59.90
C PRO A 517 -6.66 34.27 -60.47
N GLN A 518 -7.74 34.34 -59.70
CA GLN A 518 -9.04 33.75 -60.04
C GLN A 518 -10.18 34.70 -59.71
N TYR A 519 -11.21 34.75 -60.57
CA TYR A 519 -12.44 35.50 -60.30
C TYR A 519 -13.16 34.93 -59.06
N THR A 520 -13.59 35.80 -58.12
CA THR A 520 -14.22 35.35 -56.85
C THR A 520 -15.62 34.77 -57.07
N LEU A 521 -16.25 35.16 -58.17
CA LEU A 521 -17.60 34.79 -58.60
C LEU A 521 -17.52 34.15 -59.98
N SER A 522 -18.28 33.07 -60.18
CA SER A 522 -18.45 32.49 -61.51
C SER A 522 -19.20 33.47 -62.41
N LEU A 523 -18.45 34.08 -63.34
CA LEU A 523 -18.99 34.99 -64.36
C LEU A 523 -20.01 34.26 -65.25
N PRO A 524 -21.13 34.88 -65.63
CA PRO A 524 -22.12 34.23 -66.49
C PRO A 524 -21.64 34.19 -67.95
N ASP A 525 -21.71 33.01 -68.57
CA ASP A 525 -21.38 32.79 -69.99
C ASP A 525 -22.11 33.73 -70.97
N THR A 526 -23.25 34.30 -70.57
CA THR A 526 -24.02 35.25 -71.37
C THR A 526 -24.78 36.25 -70.49
N MET A 527 -24.64 37.54 -70.81
CA MET A 527 -25.41 38.65 -70.24
C MET A 527 -26.39 39.20 -71.28
N TRP A 528 -27.62 39.47 -70.84
CA TRP A 528 -28.69 39.97 -71.71
C TRP A 528 -29.00 41.43 -71.36
N LEU A 529 -28.79 42.33 -72.32
CA LEU A 529 -29.03 43.76 -72.19
C LEU A 529 -30.20 44.19 -73.08
N VAL A 530 -30.72 45.38 -72.83
CA VAL A 530 -31.70 46.07 -73.69
C VAL A 530 -31.07 47.38 -74.12
N GLU A 531 -31.29 47.81 -75.36
CA GLU A 531 -30.78 49.09 -75.86
C GLU A 531 -31.24 50.28 -75.00
N ASN A 532 -30.44 51.35 -75.02
CA ASN A 532 -30.62 52.59 -74.27
C ASN A 532 -30.79 52.43 -72.74
N THR A 533 -30.46 51.24 -72.21
CA THR A 533 -30.51 50.92 -70.77
C THR A 533 -29.09 50.86 -70.20
N PRO A 534 -28.78 51.57 -69.10
CA PRO A 534 -27.46 51.53 -68.50
C PRO A 534 -27.19 50.19 -67.82
N PHE A 535 -26.01 49.64 -68.09
CA PHE A 535 -25.48 48.41 -67.54
C PHE A 535 -24.19 48.71 -66.76
N THR A 536 -24.03 48.03 -65.62
CA THR A 536 -22.80 48.05 -64.83
C THR A 536 -22.56 46.66 -64.22
N PHE A 537 -21.31 46.25 -64.08
CA PHE A 537 -20.93 44.97 -63.50
C PHE A 537 -19.52 45.02 -62.92
N ASP A 538 -19.38 44.49 -61.70
CA ASP A 538 -18.14 44.52 -60.92
C ASP A 538 -17.38 43.19 -61.08
N PHE A 539 -16.20 43.23 -61.70
CA PHE A 539 -15.34 42.06 -61.80
C PHE A 539 -14.46 41.93 -60.55
N GLU A 540 -14.87 41.10 -59.61
CA GLU A 540 -14.05 40.72 -58.45
C GLU A 540 -13.12 39.53 -58.77
N ALA A 541 -11.87 39.60 -58.30
CA ALA A 541 -10.91 38.52 -58.34
C ALA A 541 -9.96 38.59 -57.14
N MET A 542 -9.38 37.44 -56.78
CA MET A 542 -8.32 37.33 -55.77
C MET A 542 -7.17 36.48 -56.32
N ASP A 543 -5.96 36.73 -55.82
CA ASP A 543 -4.86 35.79 -56.02
C ASP A 543 -4.82 34.76 -54.88
N PRO A 544 -4.73 33.44 -55.16
CA PRO A 544 -4.61 32.41 -54.13
C PRO A 544 -3.42 32.57 -53.19
N ASP A 545 -2.38 33.28 -53.62
CA ASP A 545 -1.14 33.50 -52.88
C ASP A 545 -1.13 34.87 -52.15
N GLY A 546 -2.22 35.65 -52.33
CA GLY A 546 -2.40 36.97 -51.72
C GLY A 546 -1.77 38.14 -52.49
N ASP A 547 -1.23 37.89 -53.68
CA ASP A 547 -0.62 38.90 -54.54
C ASP A 547 -1.63 39.95 -55.08
N PRO A 548 -1.19 41.19 -55.36
CA PRO A 548 -2.06 42.26 -55.83
C PRO A 548 -2.40 42.08 -57.33
N VAL A 549 -3.66 41.73 -57.59
CA VAL A 549 -4.19 41.53 -58.94
C VAL A 549 -4.32 42.84 -59.75
N THR A 550 -4.18 42.73 -61.07
CA THR A 550 -4.41 43.83 -62.04
C THR A 550 -5.40 43.38 -63.12
N PHE A 551 -6.46 44.15 -63.33
CA PHE A 551 -7.47 43.86 -64.36
C PHE A 551 -7.17 44.54 -65.70
N TYR A 552 -7.65 43.96 -66.79
CA TYR A 552 -7.64 44.56 -68.11
C TYR A 552 -8.71 43.92 -69.02
N ALA A 553 -9.29 44.73 -69.91
CA ALA A 553 -10.29 44.27 -70.88
C ALA A 553 -9.80 44.47 -72.32
N LEU A 554 -10.24 43.59 -73.22
CA LEU A 554 -9.94 43.61 -74.65
C LEU A 554 -11.24 43.47 -75.45
N ASN A 555 -11.26 44.00 -76.68
CA ASN A 555 -12.41 43.92 -77.59
C ASN A 555 -13.72 44.52 -77.03
N LEU A 556 -13.62 45.56 -76.20
CA LEU A 556 -14.79 46.28 -75.66
C LEU A 556 -15.68 46.83 -76.80
N PRO A 557 -17.02 46.71 -76.71
CA PRO A 557 -17.98 47.42 -77.55
C PRO A 557 -17.75 48.94 -77.58
N ALA A 558 -18.19 49.58 -78.67
CA ALA A 558 -18.22 51.04 -78.74
C ALA A 558 -19.12 51.59 -77.63
N GLY A 559 -18.59 52.54 -76.85
CA GLY A 559 -19.28 53.14 -75.70
C GLY A 559 -19.18 52.36 -74.39
N MET A 560 -18.56 51.18 -74.36
CA MET A 560 -18.30 50.44 -73.13
C MET A 560 -16.98 50.91 -72.47
N THR A 561 -17.01 51.14 -71.17
CA THR A 561 -15.86 51.49 -70.33
C THR A 561 -15.50 50.37 -69.36
N PHE A 562 -14.25 50.33 -68.95
CA PHE A 562 -13.74 49.40 -67.94
C PHE A 562 -12.64 50.07 -67.11
N ASP A 563 -12.79 50.10 -65.79
CA ASP A 563 -11.74 50.58 -64.88
C ASP A 563 -10.86 49.40 -64.42
N SER A 564 -9.60 49.41 -64.85
CA SER A 564 -8.60 48.40 -64.48
C SER A 564 -8.19 48.41 -63.00
N VAL A 565 -8.58 49.44 -62.23
CA VAL A 565 -8.27 49.58 -60.80
C VAL A 565 -9.39 49.03 -59.92
N SER A 566 -10.65 49.35 -60.23
CA SER A 566 -11.82 48.87 -59.46
C SER A 566 -12.47 47.61 -60.01
N GLY A 567 -12.15 47.20 -61.24
CA GLY A 567 -12.77 46.05 -61.91
C GLY A 567 -14.17 46.34 -62.48
N VAL A 568 -14.65 47.59 -62.42
CA VAL A 568 -16.01 47.95 -62.85
C VAL A 568 -16.07 48.10 -64.37
N ALA A 569 -17.01 47.39 -64.99
CA ALA A 569 -17.45 47.61 -66.35
C ALA A 569 -18.73 48.47 -66.37
N GLU A 570 -18.83 49.41 -67.31
CA GLU A 570 -20.05 50.19 -67.55
C GLU A 570 -20.36 50.26 -69.05
N TRP A 571 -21.63 50.22 -69.43
CA TRP A 571 -22.06 50.42 -70.81
C TRP A 571 -23.49 51.00 -70.86
N THR A 572 -23.85 51.62 -71.98
CA THR A 572 -25.23 51.92 -72.34
C THR A 572 -25.30 51.75 -73.85
N PRO A 573 -25.78 50.59 -74.37
CA PRO A 573 -25.86 50.36 -75.80
C PRO A 573 -26.79 51.39 -76.45
N THR A 574 -26.44 51.95 -77.62
CA THR A 574 -27.39 52.77 -78.40
C THR A 574 -28.36 51.90 -79.19
N PHE A 575 -29.37 52.51 -79.83
CA PHE A 575 -30.34 51.84 -80.71
C PHE A 575 -29.77 51.43 -82.09
N GLU A 576 -28.45 51.26 -82.15
CA GLU A 576 -27.66 50.84 -83.30
C GLU A 576 -26.65 49.76 -82.86
N GLN A 577 -26.92 49.13 -81.70
CA GLN A 577 -26.05 48.17 -81.04
C GLN A 577 -26.77 46.87 -80.65
N GLU A 578 -27.95 46.59 -81.21
CA GLU A 578 -28.53 45.24 -81.25
C GLU A 578 -27.49 44.21 -81.74
N GLY A 579 -27.44 43.06 -81.07
CA GLY A 579 -26.65 41.92 -81.51
C GLY A 579 -25.74 41.36 -80.42
N GLU A 580 -24.62 40.79 -80.85
CA GLU A 580 -23.73 39.98 -80.01
C GLU A 580 -22.31 40.57 -79.95
N TYR A 581 -21.78 40.67 -78.73
CA TYR A 581 -20.43 41.15 -78.45
C TYR A 581 -19.72 40.21 -77.47
N THR A 582 -18.42 39.97 -77.70
CA THR A 582 -17.59 39.09 -76.86
C THR A 582 -16.30 39.80 -76.42
N PRO A 583 -16.38 40.80 -75.53
CA PRO A 583 -15.21 41.34 -74.84
C PRO A 583 -14.53 40.28 -73.97
N THR A 584 -13.19 40.30 -73.97
CA THR A 584 -12.38 39.44 -73.11
C THR A 584 -11.94 40.22 -71.88
N PHE A 585 -12.36 39.80 -70.70
CA PHE A 585 -11.85 40.32 -69.43
C PHE A 585 -10.71 39.43 -68.93
N LYS A 586 -9.69 40.05 -68.34
CA LYS A 586 -8.50 39.36 -67.83
C LYS A 586 -8.10 39.92 -66.47
N VAL A 587 -7.56 39.05 -65.64
CA VAL A 587 -6.93 39.37 -64.36
C VAL A 587 -5.56 38.73 -64.31
N ARG A 588 -4.54 39.47 -63.85
CA ARG A 588 -3.15 39.01 -63.82
C ARG A 588 -2.44 39.45 -62.54
N ASP A 589 -1.55 38.59 -62.06
CA ASP A 589 -0.61 38.82 -60.97
C ASP A 589 0.55 39.80 -61.37
N PRO A 590 1.46 40.12 -60.42
CA PRO A 590 2.71 40.82 -60.75
C PRO A 590 3.68 40.00 -61.63
N PHE A 591 3.67 38.67 -61.52
CA PHE A 591 4.76 37.79 -61.96
C PHE A 591 4.65 37.29 -63.41
N GLY A 592 3.44 37.10 -63.94
CA GLY A 592 3.16 36.70 -65.32
C GLY A 592 1.90 35.86 -65.53
N LEU A 593 1.29 35.29 -64.49
CA LEU A 593 0.14 34.40 -64.61
C LEU A 593 -1.18 35.18 -64.62
N TYR A 594 -2.17 34.64 -65.33
CA TYR A 594 -3.45 35.29 -65.56
C TYR A 594 -4.57 34.27 -65.70
N ASP A 595 -5.78 34.71 -65.36
CA ASP A 595 -7.05 34.10 -65.76
C ASP A 595 -7.80 35.05 -66.72
N TYR A 596 -8.76 34.51 -67.47
CA TYR A 596 -9.53 35.27 -68.44
C TYR A 596 -10.92 34.69 -68.68
N ASN A 597 -11.85 35.56 -69.04
CA ASN A 597 -13.22 35.19 -69.33
C ASN A 597 -13.73 35.98 -70.56
N ASP A 598 -14.31 35.26 -71.53
CA ASP A 598 -14.95 35.84 -72.71
C ASP A 598 -16.47 35.94 -72.44
N VAL A 599 -16.93 37.10 -71.99
CA VAL A 599 -18.34 37.30 -71.59
C VAL A 599 -19.16 37.67 -72.82
N ARG A 600 -20.18 36.87 -73.15
CA ARG A 600 -21.07 37.12 -74.29
C ARG A 600 -22.18 38.10 -73.90
N PHE A 601 -22.13 39.32 -74.43
CA PHE A 601 -23.22 40.29 -74.31
C PHE A 601 -24.18 40.13 -75.49
N ILE A 602 -25.46 39.94 -75.20
CA ILE A 602 -26.53 39.99 -76.20
C ILE A 602 -27.39 41.22 -75.90
N VAL A 603 -27.39 42.18 -76.82
CA VAL A 603 -28.22 43.39 -76.75
C VAL A 603 -29.49 43.16 -77.54
N LEU A 604 -30.64 43.34 -76.89
CA LEU A 604 -31.97 43.20 -77.46
C LEU A 604 -32.50 44.55 -77.93
N ASN A 605 -33.03 44.60 -79.15
CA ASN A 605 -33.72 45.77 -79.73
C ASN A 605 -34.78 46.33 -78.78
N MET A 606 -34.86 47.66 -78.65
CA MET A 606 -35.91 48.37 -77.93
C MET A 606 -36.74 49.26 -78.87
N ASN A 607 -37.87 48.72 -79.33
CA ASN A 607 -38.84 49.34 -80.25
C ASN A 607 -39.04 50.85 -80.00
N ARG A 608 -38.59 51.65 -80.97
CA ARG A 608 -38.83 53.08 -81.13
C ARG A 608 -40.15 53.27 -81.89
N PRO A 609 -41.01 54.23 -81.54
CA PRO A 609 -42.29 54.41 -82.24
C PRO A 609 -42.10 54.97 -83.67
N PRO A 610 -43.02 54.66 -84.60
CA PRO A 610 -42.91 55.05 -85.99
C PRO A 610 -43.07 56.57 -86.19
N LEU A 611 -42.55 57.10 -87.30
CA LEU A 611 -42.59 58.53 -87.61
C LEU A 611 -43.23 58.79 -88.99
N PHE A 612 -44.08 59.81 -89.08
CA PHE A 612 -44.51 60.35 -90.38
C PHE A 612 -43.35 61.10 -91.05
N ALA A 613 -43.17 60.91 -92.36
CA ALA A 613 -42.07 61.52 -93.10
C ALA A 613 -42.26 63.05 -93.30
N SER A 614 -43.50 63.49 -93.36
CA SER A 614 -43.93 64.90 -93.36
C SER A 614 -45.42 64.98 -93.03
N ALA A 615 -45.84 66.00 -92.29
CA ALA A 615 -47.26 66.27 -92.09
C ALA A 615 -47.96 66.61 -93.42
N VAL A 616 -49.19 66.11 -93.61
CA VAL A 616 -50.00 66.41 -94.79
C VAL A 616 -50.66 67.79 -94.63
N ASN A 617 -50.43 68.69 -95.59
CA ASN A 617 -50.97 70.05 -95.53
C ASN A 617 -52.49 70.09 -95.65
N ASP A 618 -53.11 71.01 -94.90
CA ASP A 618 -54.52 71.39 -95.05
C ASP A 618 -54.87 71.71 -96.52
N THR A 619 -56.07 71.32 -96.94
CA THR A 619 -56.48 71.34 -98.35
C THR A 619 -57.95 71.71 -98.52
N THR A 620 -58.37 71.96 -99.76
CA THR A 620 -59.75 72.22 -100.14
C THR A 620 -60.24 71.21 -101.18
N VAL A 621 -61.53 70.88 -101.13
CA VAL A 621 -62.22 70.05 -102.13
C VAL A 621 -63.66 70.55 -102.28
N ASN A 622 -64.24 70.44 -103.47
CA ASN A 622 -65.65 70.76 -103.69
C ASN A 622 -66.52 69.52 -103.41
N GLU A 623 -67.76 69.71 -102.93
CA GLU A 623 -68.68 68.60 -102.72
C GLU A 623 -68.91 67.78 -104.00
N GLY A 624 -69.06 66.46 -103.84
CA GLY A 624 -69.14 65.49 -104.91
C GLY A 624 -67.81 65.13 -105.58
N GLN A 625 -66.71 65.87 -105.35
CA GLN A 625 -65.39 65.54 -105.91
C GLN A 625 -64.59 64.59 -105.01
N MET A 626 -63.81 63.68 -105.61
CA MET A 626 -62.89 62.82 -104.87
C MET A 626 -61.59 63.57 -104.57
N LEU A 627 -61.24 63.65 -103.29
CA LEU A 627 -59.92 64.00 -102.78
C LEU A 627 -59.12 62.72 -102.52
N GLU A 628 -57.86 62.71 -102.92
CA GLU A 628 -56.89 61.67 -102.55
C GLU A 628 -55.68 62.32 -101.86
N LEU A 629 -55.28 61.79 -100.71
CA LEU A 629 -54.12 62.22 -99.93
C LEU A 629 -53.22 61.00 -99.67
N THR A 630 -51.90 61.17 -99.73
CA THR A 630 -50.95 60.09 -99.44
C THR A 630 -50.14 60.44 -98.20
N PHE A 631 -50.35 59.66 -97.15
CA PHE A 631 -49.52 59.68 -95.94
C PHE A 631 -48.34 58.74 -96.13
N THR A 632 -47.16 59.14 -95.63
CA THR A 632 -45.94 58.32 -95.67
C THR A 632 -45.21 58.43 -94.33
N GLY A 633 -44.48 57.38 -93.99
CA GLY A 633 -43.73 57.29 -92.75
C GLY A 633 -42.62 56.25 -92.83
N SER A 634 -41.81 56.21 -91.80
CA SER A 634 -40.70 55.29 -91.62
C SER A 634 -40.62 54.88 -90.16
N ASP A 635 -40.42 53.61 -89.90
CA ASP A 635 -40.06 53.15 -88.56
C ASP A 635 -38.54 53.22 -88.35
N PRO A 636 -38.02 53.69 -87.20
CA PRO A 636 -36.59 53.73 -86.92
C PRO A 636 -35.91 52.35 -86.88
N ASP A 637 -36.64 51.31 -86.47
CA ASP A 637 -36.13 49.92 -86.34
C ASP A 637 -36.42 49.09 -87.61
N GLY A 638 -37.19 49.66 -88.55
CA GLY A 638 -37.54 49.03 -89.82
C GLY A 638 -38.82 48.19 -89.78
N ASP A 639 -39.59 48.26 -88.70
CA ASP A 639 -40.82 47.49 -88.51
C ASP A 639 -41.96 47.85 -89.48
N SER A 640 -42.91 46.91 -89.62
CA SER A 640 -43.90 46.94 -90.70
C SER A 640 -45.08 47.88 -90.45
N LEU A 641 -45.06 49.04 -91.09
CA LEU A 641 -46.05 50.11 -90.92
C LEU A 641 -47.45 49.77 -91.48
N THR A 642 -48.48 50.16 -90.72
CA THR A 642 -49.90 50.15 -91.10
C THR A 642 -50.58 51.49 -90.76
N PHE A 643 -51.34 52.04 -91.70
CA PHE A 643 -52.11 53.28 -91.52
C PHE A 643 -53.59 53.03 -91.21
N TYR A 644 -54.17 53.89 -90.37
CA TYR A 644 -55.58 53.85 -89.93
C TYR A 644 -56.19 55.26 -89.90
N LEU A 645 -57.48 55.38 -90.25
CA LEU A 645 -58.25 56.62 -90.15
C LEU A 645 -59.09 56.55 -88.86
N LEU A 646 -58.84 57.46 -87.91
CA LEU A 646 -59.52 57.45 -86.60
C LEU A 646 -60.79 58.29 -86.59
N THR A 647 -60.89 59.27 -87.48
CA THR A 647 -62.05 60.17 -87.61
C THR A 647 -63.14 59.52 -88.46
N PRO A 648 -64.35 59.27 -87.92
CA PRO A 648 -65.42 58.57 -88.61
C PRO A 648 -66.19 59.49 -89.57
N THR A 649 -65.47 60.13 -90.51
CA THR A 649 -66.04 61.02 -91.53
C THR A 649 -66.72 60.20 -92.63
N PRO A 650 -68.01 60.41 -92.94
CA PRO A 650 -68.69 59.71 -94.02
C PRO A 650 -67.98 59.91 -95.36
N ASN A 651 -67.92 58.83 -96.15
CA ASN A 651 -67.25 58.77 -97.46
C ASN A 651 -65.72 59.00 -97.43
N ALA A 652 -65.09 58.96 -96.25
CA ALA A 652 -63.63 58.91 -96.10
C ALA A 652 -63.16 57.49 -95.73
N MET A 653 -62.05 57.05 -96.32
CA MET A 653 -61.39 55.78 -95.99
C MET A 653 -59.89 55.86 -96.27
N ILE A 654 -59.09 55.10 -95.51
CA ILE A 654 -57.64 54.96 -95.76
C ILE A 654 -57.29 53.51 -96.05
N SER A 655 -56.36 53.31 -96.97
CA SER A 655 -55.70 52.02 -97.19
C SER A 655 -54.60 51.78 -96.15
N THR A 656 -54.28 50.52 -95.88
CA THR A 656 -53.19 50.16 -94.93
C THR A 656 -51.82 50.70 -95.36
N GLY A 657 -51.65 51.05 -96.64
CA GLY A 657 -50.45 51.68 -97.20
C GLY A 657 -50.48 53.22 -97.27
N GLY A 658 -51.38 53.89 -96.54
CA GLY A 658 -51.34 55.34 -96.32
C GLY A 658 -52.05 56.21 -97.36
N VAL A 659 -52.61 55.65 -98.44
CA VAL A 659 -53.47 56.41 -99.36
C VAL A 659 -54.87 56.55 -98.76
N LEU A 660 -55.28 57.78 -98.49
CA LEU A 660 -56.60 58.20 -98.02
C LEU A 660 -57.42 58.73 -99.20
N GLN A 661 -58.66 58.25 -99.32
CA GLN A 661 -59.65 58.72 -100.30
C GLN A 661 -60.86 59.29 -99.55
N PHE A 662 -61.32 60.47 -99.96
CA PHE A 662 -62.46 61.16 -99.35
C PHE A 662 -63.31 61.83 -100.44
N GLN A 663 -64.58 61.46 -100.56
CA GLN A 663 -65.53 62.09 -101.47
C GLN A 663 -66.69 62.70 -100.67
N PRO A 664 -66.59 63.96 -100.21
CA PRO A 664 -67.67 64.61 -99.46
C PRO A 664 -68.97 64.65 -100.26
N SER A 665 -70.07 64.36 -99.57
CA SER A 665 -71.43 64.55 -100.07
C SER A 665 -71.88 66.01 -99.94
N TYR A 666 -72.97 66.37 -100.63
CA TYR A 666 -73.60 67.71 -100.67
C TYR A 666 -74.23 68.18 -99.33
N VAL A 667 -73.80 67.61 -98.22
CA VAL A 667 -74.21 67.97 -96.85
C VAL A 667 -73.00 68.02 -95.90
N GLN A 668 -71.77 68.13 -96.45
CA GLN A 668 -70.51 68.11 -95.71
C GLN A 668 -69.70 69.41 -95.84
N ALA A 669 -70.24 70.44 -96.52
CA ALA A 669 -69.67 71.78 -96.60
C ALA A 669 -69.29 72.34 -95.23
N GLY A 670 -68.01 72.71 -95.08
CA GLY A 670 -67.43 73.08 -93.79
C GLY A 670 -65.93 72.76 -93.73
N VAL A 671 -65.43 72.48 -92.53
CA VAL A 671 -64.06 72.00 -92.32
C VAL A 671 -64.12 70.65 -91.60
N GLU A 672 -63.78 69.59 -92.32
CA GLU A 672 -63.60 68.25 -91.80
C GLU A 672 -62.16 68.11 -91.29
N SER A 673 -61.97 67.58 -90.09
CA SER A 673 -60.64 67.31 -89.53
C SER A 673 -60.40 65.81 -89.58
N LEU A 674 -59.39 65.36 -90.33
CA LEU A 674 -59.08 63.95 -90.53
C LEU A 674 -57.82 63.58 -89.74
N ILE A 675 -57.95 62.65 -88.78
CA ILE A 675 -56.84 62.18 -87.95
C ILE A 675 -56.40 60.80 -88.44
N VAL A 676 -55.15 60.72 -88.89
CA VAL A 676 -54.53 59.47 -89.37
C VAL A 676 -53.53 58.98 -88.34
N MET A 677 -53.64 57.69 -88.01
CA MET A 677 -52.75 56.99 -87.09
C MET A 677 -51.84 56.05 -87.87
N LEU A 678 -50.56 56.05 -87.51
CA LEU A 678 -49.52 55.16 -88.02
C LEU A 678 -49.07 54.22 -86.90
N SER A 679 -48.96 52.93 -87.18
CA SER A 679 -48.47 51.92 -86.23
C SER A 679 -47.58 50.89 -86.92
N ASP A 680 -46.51 50.52 -86.24
CA ASP A 680 -45.61 49.38 -86.43
C ASP A 680 -46.22 48.04 -85.92
N GLY A 681 -47.08 48.12 -84.90
CA GLY A 681 -47.63 46.99 -84.13
C GLY A 681 -47.48 47.12 -82.61
N ALA A 682 -46.69 48.08 -82.11
CA ALA A 682 -46.41 48.29 -80.69
C ALA A 682 -46.34 49.78 -80.29
N GLY A 683 -45.70 50.62 -81.09
CA GLY A 683 -45.73 52.08 -81.06
C GLY A 683 -46.89 52.69 -81.88
N LEU A 684 -47.05 54.00 -81.75
CA LEU A 684 -48.08 54.80 -82.43
C LEU A 684 -47.56 56.21 -82.74
N ALA A 685 -47.93 56.74 -83.89
CA ALA A 685 -47.86 58.16 -84.23
C ALA A 685 -49.16 58.64 -84.86
N PHE A 686 -49.36 59.97 -84.87
CA PHE A 686 -50.56 60.61 -85.39
C PHE A 686 -50.20 61.82 -86.26
N ASP A 687 -50.93 61.99 -87.37
CA ASP A 687 -50.96 63.20 -88.19
C ASP A 687 -52.41 63.69 -88.32
N THR A 688 -52.63 64.96 -88.66
CA THR A 688 -53.98 65.55 -88.75
C THR A 688 -54.03 66.61 -89.83
N VAL A 689 -54.96 66.43 -90.77
CA VAL A 689 -55.19 67.35 -91.90
C VAL A 689 -56.60 67.93 -91.83
N ALA A 690 -56.74 69.24 -92.02
CA ALA A 690 -58.02 69.89 -92.21
C ALA A 690 -58.38 69.93 -93.71
N VAL A 691 -59.55 69.37 -94.04
CA VAL A 691 -60.13 69.42 -95.38
C VAL A 691 -61.29 70.41 -95.36
N THR A 692 -61.10 71.55 -96.03
CA THR A 692 -62.17 72.53 -96.23
C THR A 692 -63.04 72.10 -97.42
N VAL A 693 -64.23 71.59 -97.11
CA VAL A 693 -65.23 71.17 -98.09
C VAL A 693 -66.03 72.39 -98.53
N LEU A 694 -65.94 72.72 -99.82
CA LEU A 694 -66.57 73.89 -100.42
C LEU A 694 -67.95 73.53 -101.00
N ASN A 695 -68.99 74.23 -100.51
CA ASN A 695 -70.36 74.12 -101.03
C ASN A 695 -70.38 74.36 -102.55
N THR A 696 -70.98 73.43 -103.29
CA THR A 696 -71.19 73.54 -104.74
C THR A 696 -72.63 73.21 -105.11
N ASN A 697 -73.43 74.26 -105.26
CA ASN A 697 -74.85 74.20 -105.61
C ASN A 697 -75.12 73.29 -106.83
N ASN A 698 -76.04 72.36 -106.62
CA ASN A 698 -76.54 71.35 -107.53
C ASN A 698 -77.94 71.76 -108.00
N PRO A 699 -78.34 71.51 -109.26
CA PRO A 699 -79.69 71.88 -109.69
C PRO A 699 -80.78 71.01 -109.02
N PRO A 700 -81.93 71.58 -108.64
CA PRO A 700 -83.08 70.83 -108.15
C PRO A 700 -83.47 69.71 -109.13
N VAL A 701 -83.81 68.55 -108.60
CA VAL A 701 -84.19 67.38 -109.39
C VAL A 701 -85.70 67.19 -109.32
N PHE A 702 -86.38 67.17 -110.47
CA PHE A 702 -87.80 66.82 -110.52
C PHE A 702 -88.03 65.36 -110.10
N MET A 703 -88.86 65.20 -109.09
CA MET A 703 -89.38 63.92 -108.58
C MET A 703 -90.75 63.56 -109.19
N VAL A 704 -91.52 64.58 -109.62
CA VAL A 704 -92.83 64.44 -110.26
C VAL A 704 -92.98 65.51 -111.36
N THR A 705 -93.24 65.07 -112.59
CA THR A 705 -93.46 65.90 -113.79
C THR A 705 -94.76 65.58 -114.50
N MET A 706 -95.30 66.52 -115.28
CA MET A 706 -96.56 66.32 -116.01
C MET A 706 -96.32 65.57 -117.32
N PRO A 707 -97.04 64.47 -117.62
CA PRO A 707 -96.97 63.83 -118.92
C PRO A 707 -97.77 64.62 -119.97
N ASP A 708 -97.44 64.41 -121.25
CA ASP A 708 -98.29 64.80 -122.38
C ASP A 708 -99.73 64.28 -122.16
N THR A 709 -100.72 65.16 -122.29
CA THR A 709 -102.09 64.89 -121.83
C THR A 709 -103.14 65.62 -122.68
N ALA A 710 -104.43 65.35 -122.44
CA ALA A 710 -105.53 65.97 -123.15
C ALA A 710 -106.66 66.38 -122.20
N VAL A 711 -107.19 67.59 -122.39
CA VAL A 711 -108.28 68.16 -121.58
C VAL A 711 -109.45 68.55 -122.47
N ALA A 712 -110.68 68.27 -122.03
CA ALA A 712 -111.86 68.67 -122.79
C ALA A 712 -112.02 70.20 -122.72
N ARG A 713 -112.56 70.79 -123.80
CA ARG A 713 -112.94 72.20 -123.81
C ARG A 713 -113.88 72.52 -122.64
N PHE A 714 -113.50 73.54 -121.86
CA PHE A 714 -114.13 74.02 -120.62
C PHE A 714 -113.83 73.25 -119.32
N ASP A 715 -113.14 72.10 -119.37
CA ASP A 715 -112.58 71.48 -118.16
C ASP A 715 -111.31 72.21 -117.70
N THR A 716 -110.97 72.10 -116.41
CA THR A 716 -109.75 72.69 -115.85
C THR A 716 -108.69 71.61 -115.65
N LEU A 717 -107.54 71.77 -116.33
CA LEU A 717 -106.34 70.99 -116.05
C LEU A 717 -105.77 71.37 -114.69
N TRP A 718 -105.38 70.36 -113.91
CA TRP A 718 -104.71 70.49 -112.62
C TRP A 718 -103.60 69.44 -112.52
N PHE A 719 -102.39 69.84 -112.13
CA PHE A 719 -101.28 68.91 -111.94
C PHE A 719 -100.28 69.40 -110.87
N PRO A 720 -99.83 68.55 -109.93
CA PRO A 720 -98.80 68.91 -108.94
C PRO A 720 -97.40 68.49 -109.41
N TYR A 721 -96.54 69.47 -109.71
CA TYR A 721 -95.10 69.24 -109.83
C TYR A 721 -94.46 69.07 -108.46
N PHE A 722 -93.40 68.27 -108.39
CA PHE A 722 -92.55 68.18 -107.21
C PHE A 722 -91.09 67.96 -107.61
N ALA A 723 -90.19 68.67 -106.97
CA ALA A 723 -88.76 68.63 -107.14
C ALA A 723 -88.08 68.81 -105.77
N THR A 724 -86.92 68.21 -105.61
CA THR A 724 -86.11 68.24 -104.39
C THR A 724 -84.70 68.72 -104.71
N ASP A 725 -84.13 69.46 -103.79
CA ASP A 725 -82.75 69.89 -103.82
C ASP A 725 -81.86 68.93 -103.00
N ASN A 726 -80.57 68.78 -103.36
CA ASN A 726 -79.64 67.86 -102.70
C ASN A 726 -78.94 68.48 -101.48
N GLU A 727 -78.71 69.78 -101.50
CA GLU A 727 -78.17 70.56 -100.38
C GLU A 727 -79.29 70.95 -99.39
N GLY A 728 -80.54 70.86 -99.86
CA GLY A 728 -81.77 71.12 -99.10
C GLY A 728 -82.35 72.51 -99.33
N ASP A 729 -81.89 73.22 -100.36
CA ASP A 729 -82.32 74.58 -100.66
C ASP A 729 -83.78 74.67 -101.14
N HIS A 730 -84.37 75.85 -100.97
CA HIS A 730 -85.81 76.04 -101.16
C HIS A 730 -86.20 76.10 -102.64
N VAL A 731 -86.60 74.95 -103.19
CA VAL A 731 -87.12 74.84 -104.57
C VAL A 731 -88.42 75.63 -104.75
N SER A 732 -88.41 76.50 -105.76
CA SER A 732 -89.54 77.32 -106.22
C SER A 732 -89.91 76.97 -107.66
N TYR A 733 -91.16 77.22 -108.07
CA TYR A 733 -91.68 76.80 -109.39
C TYR A 733 -92.18 77.98 -110.21
N SER A 734 -91.94 77.95 -111.53
CA SER A 734 -92.40 78.96 -112.48
C SER A 734 -92.87 78.34 -113.81
N LEU A 735 -93.65 79.11 -114.59
CA LEU A 735 -93.99 78.78 -115.97
C LEU A 735 -93.20 79.69 -116.92
N LEU A 736 -92.24 79.13 -117.64
CA LEU A 736 -91.47 79.83 -118.66
C LEU A 736 -92.24 79.98 -119.97
N GLN A 737 -93.07 78.99 -120.28
CA GLN A 737 -94.01 79.01 -121.42
C GLN A 737 -95.30 78.31 -121.02
N ALA A 738 -96.44 78.93 -121.32
CA ALA A 738 -97.75 78.37 -121.09
C ALA A 738 -98.80 79.00 -122.03
N PRO A 739 -99.93 78.33 -122.32
CA PRO A 739 -101.07 78.94 -122.97
C PRO A 739 -101.74 80.00 -122.09
N SER A 740 -102.48 80.92 -122.72
CA SER A 740 -103.17 82.00 -122.02
C SER A 740 -104.20 81.47 -121.00
N GLY A 741 -104.17 82.05 -119.80
CA GLY A 741 -105.01 81.65 -118.66
C GLY A 741 -104.42 80.53 -117.79
N ALA A 742 -103.22 80.03 -118.09
CA ALA A 742 -102.51 79.07 -117.24
C ALA A 742 -101.76 79.77 -116.10
N SER A 743 -101.61 79.07 -114.97
CA SER A 743 -100.74 79.46 -113.87
C SER A 743 -100.14 78.25 -113.16
N ILE A 744 -99.06 78.49 -112.42
CA ILE A 744 -98.50 77.60 -111.41
C ILE A 744 -98.32 78.43 -110.13
N ASP A 745 -98.52 77.83 -108.96
CA ASP A 745 -98.17 78.48 -107.70
C ASP A 745 -96.77 78.06 -107.23
N SER A 746 -96.24 78.76 -106.22
CA SER A 746 -94.89 78.55 -105.69
C SER A 746 -94.67 77.17 -105.04
N PHE A 747 -95.72 76.34 -104.95
CA PHE A 747 -95.67 74.96 -104.45
C PHE A 747 -95.77 73.93 -105.58
N GLY A 748 -95.67 74.36 -106.85
CA GLY A 748 -95.64 73.48 -108.03
C GLY A 748 -97.01 73.11 -108.59
N VAL A 749 -98.11 73.69 -108.10
CA VAL A 749 -99.46 73.26 -108.52
C VAL A 749 -99.93 74.02 -109.76
N LEU A 750 -99.82 73.36 -110.92
CA LEU A 750 -100.29 73.84 -112.22
C LEU A 750 -101.83 73.86 -112.27
N LYS A 751 -102.40 74.95 -112.81
CA LYS A 751 -103.84 75.12 -113.08
C LYS A 751 -104.04 75.78 -114.45
N TRP A 752 -104.92 75.24 -115.29
CA TRP A 752 -105.31 75.89 -116.55
C TRP A 752 -106.75 75.58 -116.97
N GLY A 753 -107.56 76.62 -117.19
CA GLY A 753 -108.86 76.52 -117.86
C GLY A 753 -108.76 77.01 -119.31
N PRO A 754 -108.86 76.14 -120.34
CA PRO A 754 -108.69 76.55 -121.73
C PRO A 754 -109.78 77.53 -122.21
N PRO A 755 -109.43 78.73 -122.72
CA PRO A 755 -110.43 79.69 -123.18
C PRO A 755 -111.15 79.21 -124.45
N PRO A 756 -112.33 79.77 -124.81
CA PRO A 756 -113.24 79.20 -125.84
C PRO A 756 -112.66 79.02 -127.26
N GLY A 757 -111.51 79.64 -127.57
CA GLY A 757 -110.79 79.50 -128.84
C GLY A 757 -109.64 78.47 -128.83
N ALA A 758 -109.19 78.00 -127.68
CA ALA A 758 -107.91 77.29 -127.51
C ALA A 758 -107.91 75.81 -127.92
N ALA A 759 -108.52 75.44 -129.05
CA ALA A 759 -108.41 74.07 -129.58
C ALA A 759 -107.01 73.80 -130.18
N GLY A 760 -106.53 72.57 -130.08
CA GLY A 760 -105.20 72.16 -130.54
C GLY A 760 -104.22 71.87 -129.39
N ASP A 761 -102.93 71.84 -129.71
CA ASP A 761 -101.85 71.46 -128.80
C ASP A 761 -101.17 72.68 -128.18
N HIS A 762 -100.95 72.65 -126.87
CA HIS A 762 -100.36 73.76 -126.11
C HIS A 762 -99.17 73.26 -125.29
N LEU A 763 -98.00 73.84 -125.52
CA LEU A 763 -96.79 73.51 -124.77
C LEU A 763 -96.76 74.25 -123.44
N PHE A 764 -96.50 73.49 -122.38
CA PHE A 764 -96.10 73.95 -121.06
C PHE A 764 -94.61 73.72 -120.88
N VAL A 765 -93.91 74.71 -120.33
CA VAL A 765 -92.52 74.60 -119.87
C VAL A 765 -92.49 75.07 -118.42
N VAL A 766 -92.34 74.13 -117.49
CA VAL A 766 -92.27 74.38 -116.05
C VAL A 766 -90.80 74.39 -115.64
N GLN A 767 -90.43 75.34 -114.78
CA GLN A 767 -89.10 75.45 -114.20
C GLN A 767 -89.18 75.18 -112.69
N ALA A 768 -88.21 74.45 -112.16
CA ALA A 768 -87.92 74.38 -110.72
C ALA A 768 -86.56 75.03 -110.46
N SER A 769 -86.45 75.87 -109.43
CA SER A 769 -85.26 76.67 -109.12
C SER A 769 -85.09 76.91 -107.62
N ASP A 770 -83.86 76.71 -107.15
CA ASP A 770 -83.30 77.01 -105.82
C ASP A 770 -82.97 78.52 -105.62
N SER A 771 -83.16 79.36 -106.67
CA SER A 771 -82.73 80.77 -106.85
C SER A 771 -81.30 81.05 -107.33
N LEU A 772 -80.42 80.06 -107.44
CA LEU A 772 -79.05 80.14 -107.97
C LEU A 772 -78.87 79.39 -109.30
N SER A 773 -79.65 78.34 -109.53
CA SER A 773 -79.69 77.44 -110.67
C SER A 773 -81.15 77.06 -111.02
N SER A 774 -81.37 76.22 -112.05
CA SER A 774 -82.72 75.69 -112.33
C SER A 774 -82.72 74.49 -113.26
N VAL A 775 -83.72 73.62 -113.12
CA VAL A 775 -84.11 72.58 -114.09
C VAL A 775 -85.44 72.96 -114.77
N THR A 776 -85.68 72.42 -115.97
CA THR A 776 -86.96 72.57 -116.69
C THR A 776 -87.54 71.24 -117.14
N ASP A 777 -88.87 71.17 -117.15
CA ASP A 777 -89.69 70.07 -117.66
C ASP A 777 -90.64 70.60 -118.74
N THR A 778 -91.04 69.75 -119.69
CA THR A 778 -91.88 70.13 -120.83
C THR A 778 -92.99 69.12 -121.09
N ALA A 779 -94.23 69.64 -121.25
CA ALA A 779 -95.42 68.81 -121.43
C ALA A 779 -96.40 69.46 -122.41
N VAL A 780 -97.03 68.67 -123.28
CA VAL A 780 -98.00 69.12 -124.28
C VAL A 780 -99.42 68.75 -123.85
N VAL A 781 -100.31 69.74 -123.88
CA VAL A 781 -101.73 69.56 -123.54
C VAL A 781 -102.59 69.77 -124.78
N ARG A 782 -103.28 68.71 -125.22
CA ARG A 782 -104.25 68.77 -126.34
C ARG A 782 -105.64 69.14 -125.85
N VAL A 783 -106.21 70.22 -126.39
CA VAL A 783 -107.60 70.64 -126.09
C VAL A 783 -108.54 70.21 -127.21
N TYR A 784 -109.50 69.34 -126.88
CA TYR A 784 -110.47 68.76 -127.81
C TYR A 784 -111.91 69.21 -127.51
N ARG A 785 -112.85 68.92 -128.40
CA ARG A 785 -114.30 69.15 -128.19
C ARG A 785 -114.96 67.83 -127.79
N LEU A 786 -115.87 67.87 -126.82
CA LEU A 786 -116.74 66.74 -126.52
C LEU A 786 -117.74 66.56 -127.68
N GLY A 787 -117.50 65.55 -128.53
CA GLY A 787 -118.32 65.23 -129.70
C GLY A 787 -117.55 65.05 -131.02
N ASP A 788 -116.25 65.36 -131.04
CA ASP A 788 -115.29 64.99 -132.10
C ASP A 788 -114.42 63.80 -131.64
#